data_AF-A0AAD6T8D7-F1
#
_entry.id   AF-A0AAD6T8D7-F1
#
_cell.length_a   1.000
_cell.length_b   1.000
_cell.length_c   1.000
_cell.angle_alpha   90.00
_cell.angle_beta   90.00
_cell.angle_gamma   90.00
#
_symmetry.space_group_name_H-M   'P 1'
#
loop_
_entity.id
_entity.type
_entity.pdbx_description
1 polymer ?
#
loop_
_entity_poly.entity_id
_entity_poly.type
_entity_poly.pdbx_seq_one_letter_code
_entity_poly.pdbx_strand_id
1 'polypeptide(L)'
;MTLTSLGEYLIILVCLELPLVDITSLRQVCRCLTEATNAKVLWIKILDQRIRNAGTVLPPYLKGHEALDVIALEALARRLSRLADKWEAGNLSPVKNWRLRLAQSITWLRLVNGNWLFVASSDTSVSKISCWDLSLVFQGSIEPVAEAYLPGQVKTAKLEVQSSGVVLALGLGPESPSIHVITLRQHSGRHVFSQLCCVEDSSHVLLICGDVLGCAVRQGAVVPHLVNWKTGEIHNIPHPPTGGDIPGRRNVPHLMTVWGEFLVVLRKDTLEFYTLPSPVSDSIFFVKLIKTPAIWEAAVCGSAHMHAANTTPLRIITLTPDGITLCVIEHHDFAGFNDDTICPNFCLARCPQRLYLSEDDEEPWYRLSIGENGQRALWIATDEDVDECYNNPAHFVYASVPLPPPEAPMPRITWNDDADEPALWALPCVDFDEALGLTVVGNCFGELAIYDHDGRHPERCRNLATDFTDQPTSKEGLLPTVPLKLDLPVAPRREMTDFELNNSVISQWSKDHLDFPEDWSRAWLGYQGYWQWDLWHGIPCDFAWLLEHAYGFPGAVIPQAYKYISEISEQHLLFRVGNRYLLFIWADTQFRSWPLSETAGFGFDVFESEIEPYICRTAVTERRRYRTMLASEQVWKGKHRWAEMAGRGGCPDERLLVQE
;
A
#
# COMPACT_ATOMS: atom_id res chain seq x y z
N MET A 1 -33.32 -1.44 50.31
CA MET A 1 -32.00 -2.10 50.18
C MET A 1 -31.11 -1.17 49.40
N THR A 2 -29.98 -0.72 49.95
CA THR A 2 -29.05 0.16 49.21
C THR A 2 -28.15 -0.68 48.32
N LEU A 3 -27.68 -0.15 47.19
CA LEU A 3 -26.77 -0.88 46.30
C LEU A 3 -25.49 -1.32 47.03
N THR A 4 -25.03 -0.50 47.97
CA THR A 4 -23.87 -0.77 48.86
C THR A 4 -24.11 -1.88 49.89
N SER A 5 -25.36 -2.32 50.10
CA SER A 5 -25.68 -3.47 50.96
C SER A 5 -25.58 -4.82 50.24
N LEU A 6 -25.41 -4.80 48.91
CA LEU A 6 -25.16 -5.99 48.12
C LEU A 6 -23.67 -6.36 48.19
N GLY A 7 -23.35 -7.65 48.04
CA GLY A 7 -21.96 -8.09 47.87
C GLY A 7 -21.36 -7.57 46.55
N GLU A 8 -20.04 -7.39 46.51
CA GLU A 8 -19.30 -6.86 45.34
C GLU A 8 -19.66 -7.57 44.03
N TYR A 9 -19.80 -8.90 44.07
CA TYR A 9 -20.21 -9.71 42.92
C TYR A 9 -21.59 -9.29 42.36
N LEU A 10 -22.57 -9.01 43.22
CA LEU A 10 -23.89 -8.56 42.81
C LEU A 10 -23.84 -7.13 42.25
N ILE A 11 -22.99 -6.26 42.81
CA ILE A 11 -22.78 -4.91 42.26
C ILE A 11 -22.18 -5.01 40.85
N ILE A 12 -21.21 -5.90 40.62
CA ILE A 12 -20.63 -6.14 39.30
C ILE A 12 -21.70 -6.63 38.32
N LEU A 13 -22.56 -7.58 38.72
CA LEU A 13 -23.67 -8.02 37.88
C LEU A 13 -24.63 -6.89 37.53
N VAL A 14 -24.97 -6.03 38.50
CA VAL A 14 -25.77 -4.83 38.23
C VAL A 14 -25.05 -3.91 37.24
N CYS A 15 -23.74 -3.70 37.38
CA CYS A 15 -22.97 -2.86 36.47
C CYS A 15 -22.94 -3.39 35.03
N LEU A 16 -22.99 -4.71 34.81
CA LEU A 16 -23.03 -5.30 33.46
C LEU A 16 -24.33 -4.99 32.71
N GLU A 17 -25.41 -4.68 33.42
CA GLU A 17 -26.68 -4.26 32.85
C GLU A 17 -26.75 -2.75 32.58
N LEU A 18 -25.69 -2.00 32.93
CA LEU A 18 -25.66 -0.55 32.79
C LEU A 18 -24.88 -0.10 31.55
N PRO A 19 -25.29 1.00 30.89
CA PRO A 19 -24.45 1.73 29.96
C PRO A 19 -23.11 2.14 30.58
N LEU A 20 -22.06 2.21 29.75
CA LEU A 20 -20.72 2.59 30.22
C LEU A 20 -20.67 3.95 30.93
N VAL A 21 -21.48 4.90 30.47
CA VAL A 21 -21.58 6.23 31.08
C VAL A 21 -22.08 6.15 32.53
N ASP A 22 -23.03 5.24 32.80
CA ASP A 22 -23.61 5.05 34.13
C ASP A 22 -22.61 4.36 35.07
N ILE A 23 -21.86 3.37 34.56
CA ILE A 23 -20.77 2.72 35.31
C ILE A 23 -19.73 3.77 35.75
N THR A 24 -19.32 4.66 34.83
CA THR A 24 -18.37 5.73 35.19
C THR A 24 -18.95 6.78 36.14
N SER A 25 -20.27 6.99 36.11
CA SER A 25 -20.97 7.90 37.01
C SER A 25 -21.12 7.31 38.41
N LEU A 26 -21.41 6.01 38.53
CA LEU A 26 -21.46 5.28 39.81
C LEU A 26 -20.16 5.38 40.59
N ARG A 27 -19.02 5.43 39.90
CA ARG A 27 -17.70 5.61 40.50
C ARG A 27 -17.59 6.88 41.35
N GLN A 28 -18.35 7.93 41.02
CA GLN A 28 -18.33 9.22 41.71
C GLN A 28 -19.26 9.28 42.93
N VAL A 29 -20.05 8.23 43.18
CA VAL A 29 -21.08 8.24 44.24
C VAL A 29 -20.48 7.92 45.61
N CYS A 30 -19.73 6.83 45.73
CA CYS A 30 -19.06 6.45 46.98
C CYS A 30 -17.90 5.48 46.74
N ARG A 31 -16.99 5.38 47.70
CA ARG A 31 -15.79 4.53 47.62
C ARG A 31 -16.07 3.07 47.29
N CYS A 32 -17.13 2.47 47.86
CA CYS A 32 -17.50 1.08 47.59
C CYS A 32 -17.85 0.87 46.10
N LEU A 33 -18.60 1.80 45.50
CA LEU A 33 -18.91 1.76 44.07
C LEU A 33 -17.70 2.12 43.22
N THR A 34 -16.80 2.99 43.71
CA THR A 34 -15.52 3.23 43.06
C THR A 34 -14.69 1.95 42.95
N GLU A 35 -14.58 1.19 44.03
CA GLU A 35 -13.84 -0.09 44.08
C GLU A 35 -14.50 -1.12 43.15
N ALA A 36 -15.82 -1.31 43.23
CA ALA A 36 -16.54 -2.26 42.39
C ALA A 36 -16.46 -1.93 40.88
N THR A 37 -16.58 -0.64 40.51
CA THR A 37 -16.46 -0.20 39.10
C THR A 37 -15.01 -0.16 38.60
N ASN A 38 -14.03 -0.31 39.48
CA ASN A 38 -12.61 -0.52 39.16
C ASN A 38 -12.22 -2.01 39.22
N ALA A 39 -13.17 -2.93 39.39
CA ALA A 39 -12.86 -4.34 39.39
C ALA A 39 -12.45 -4.78 37.98
N LYS A 40 -11.25 -5.37 37.82
CA LYS A 40 -10.76 -5.88 36.52
C LYS A 40 -11.75 -6.85 35.86
N VAL A 41 -12.37 -7.73 36.66
CA VAL A 41 -13.36 -8.72 36.19
C VAL A 41 -14.59 -8.07 35.55
N LEU A 42 -15.00 -6.87 35.99
CA LEU A 42 -16.11 -6.14 35.37
C LEU A 42 -15.75 -5.78 33.93
N TRP A 43 -14.57 -5.18 33.73
CA TRP A 43 -14.12 -4.71 32.41
C TRP A 43 -13.82 -5.86 31.45
N ILE A 44 -13.33 -7.00 31.93
CA ILE A 44 -13.19 -8.24 31.12
C ILE A 44 -14.57 -8.65 30.59
N LYS A 45 -15.57 -8.75 31.48
CA LYS A 45 -16.92 -9.16 31.10
C LYS A 45 -17.61 -8.19 30.14
N ILE A 46 -17.42 -6.88 30.34
CA ILE A 46 -17.92 -5.85 29.41
C ILE A 46 -17.28 -6.03 28.03
N LEU A 47 -15.96 -6.21 27.98
CA LEU A 47 -15.23 -6.37 26.73
C LEU A 47 -15.69 -7.64 25.99
N ASP A 48 -15.77 -8.77 26.69
CA ASP A 48 -16.31 -10.03 26.18
C ASP A 48 -17.74 -9.89 25.63
N GLN A 49 -18.61 -9.18 26.33
CA GLN A 49 -19.98 -8.93 25.89
C GLN A 49 -20.00 -8.08 24.61
N ARG A 50 -19.12 -7.08 24.49
CA ARG A 50 -19.02 -6.23 23.30
C ARG A 50 -18.49 -6.98 22.09
N ILE A 51 -17.44 -7.78 22.26
CA ILE A 51 -16.90 -8.65 21.21
C ILE A 51 -18.01 -9.57 20.67
N ARG A 52 -18.81 -10.17 21.55
CA ARG A 52 -19.90 -11.06 21.15
C ARG A 52 -21.09 -10.35 20.51
N ASN A 53 -21.47 -9.17 21.01
CA ASN A 53 -22.74 -8.55 20.65
C ASN A 53 -22.65 -7.45 19.58
N ALA A 54 -21.53 -6.73 19.50
CA ALA A 54 -21.41 -5.52 18.68
C ALA A 54 -20.46 -5.68 17.48
N GLY A 55 -19.96 -6.90 17.24
CA GLY A 55 -18.99 -7.17 16.18
C GLY A 55 -17.70 -6.36 16.33
N THR A 56 -17.37 -5.93 17.55
CA THR A 56 -16.11 -5.23 17.81
C THR A 56 -14.96 -6.20 17.74
N VAL A 57 -13.87 -5.77 17.13
CA VAL A 57 -12.68 -6.60 17.00
C VAL A 57 -11.65 -6.20 18.03
N LEU A 58 -11.08 -7.20 18.70
CA LEU A 58 -9.89 -6.97 19.49
C LEU A 58 -8.71 -6.72 18.55
N PRO A 59 -7.78 -5.82 18.90
CA PRO A 59 -6.54 -5.71 18.17
C PRO A 59 -5.77 -7.04 18.18
N PRO A 60 -5.28 -7.53 17.02
CA PRO A 60 -4.72 -8.87 16.90
C PRO A 60 -3.38 -9.02 17.62
N TYR A 61 -2.71 -7.90 17.89
CA TYR A 61 -1.45 -7.81 18.63
C TYR A 61 -1.61 -7.84 20.16
N LEU A 62 -2.84 -7.99 20.68
CA LEU A 62 -3.07 -8.22 22.10
C LEU A 62 -2.68 -9.65 22.50
N LYS A 63 -1.78 -9.80 23.48
CA LYS A 63 -1.38 -11.10 24.06
C LYS A 63 -2.46 -11.79 24.94
N GLY A 64 -3.71 -11.33 24.84
CA GLY A 64 -4.80 -11.66 25.76
C GLY A 64 -5.22 -10.44 26.57
N HIS A 65 -6.49 -10.08 26.51
CA HIS A 65 -7.00 -8.90 27.20
C HIS A 65 -7.03 -9.08 28.73
N GLU A 66 -6.97 -10.33 29.23
CA GLU A 66 -6.85 -10.62 30.66
C GLU A 66 -5.48 -10.25 31.22
N ALA A 67 -4.46 -10.08 30.37
CA ALA A 67 -3.14 -9.64 30.79
C ALA A 67 -3.06 -8.12 31.02
N LEU A 68 -4.00 -7.35 30.45
CA LEU A 68 -4.02 -5.89 30.57
C LEU A 68 -4.28 -5.46 32.01
N ASP A 69 -3.70 -4.33 32.43
CA ASP A 69 -4.10 -3.69 33.68
C ASP A 69 -5.53 -3.14 33.57
N VAL A 70 -6.13 -2.81 34.71
CA VAL A 70 -7.52 -2.34 34.74
C VAL A 70 -7.73 -1.04 33.97
N ILE A 71 -6.73 -0.15 33.92
CA ILE A 71 -6.83 1.16 33.28
C ILE A 71 -6.83 0.99 31.76
N ALA A 72 -5.91 0.20 31.23
CA ALA A 72 -5.84 -0.14 29.81
C ALA A 72 -7.07 -0.92 29.35
N LEU A 73 -7.54 -1.87 30.17
CA LEU A 73 -8.73 -2.65 29.89
C LEU A 73 -10.01 -1.80 29.86
N GLU A 74 -10.19 -0.90 30.85
CA GLU A 74 -11.27 0.08 30.83
C GLU A 74 -11.18 0.98 29.59
N ALA A 75 -9.99 1.51 29.27
CA ALA A 75 -9.79 2.39 28.13
C ALA A 75 -10.17 1.70 26.81
N LEU A 76 -9.70 0.45 26.63
CA LEU A 76 -10.01 -0.37 25.46
C LEU A 76 -11.51 -0.68 25.37
N ALA A 77 -12.15 -1.15 26.44
CA ALA A 77 -13.58 -1.46 26.44
C ALA A 77 -14.43 -0.22 26.09
N ARG A 78 -14.06 0.94 26.64
CA ARG A 78 -14.73 2.20 26.36
C ARG A 78 -14.51 2.68 24.92
N ARG A 79 -13.30 2.50 24.37
CA ARG A 79 -12.96 2.84 22.98
C ARG A 79 -13.74 1.96 22.00
N LEU A 80 -13.66 0.65 22.16
CA LEU A 80 -14.36 -0.31 21.31
C LEU A 80 -15.87 -0.10 21.32
N SER A 81 -16.46 0.20 22.48
CA SER A 81 -17.90 0.48 22.55
C SER A 81 -18.28 1.74 21.76
N ARG A 82 -17.51 2.83 21.88
CA ARG A 82 -17.79 4.07 21.13
C ARG A 82 -17.56 3.90 19.62
N LEU A 83 -16.52 3.16 19.24
CA LEU A 83 -16.29 2.83 17.85
C LEU A 83 -17.44 1.99 17.30
N ALA A 84 -17.90 0.98 18.03
CA ALA A 84 -19.08 0.20 17.63
C ALA A 84 -20.30 1.09 17.38
N ASP A 85 -20.61 1.98 18.33
CA ASP A 85 -21.73 2.91 18.19
C ASP A 85 -21.57 3.81 16.95
N LYS A 86 -20.35 4.27 16.64
CA LYS A 86 -20.05 5.06 15.44
C LYS A 86 -20.17 4.26 14.14
N TRP A 87 -19.72 3.02 14.15
CA TRP A 87 -19.84 2.09 13.03
C TRP A 87 -21.31 1.80 12.72
N GLU A 88 -22.11 1.51 13.75
CA GLU A 88 -23.55 1.28 13.63
C GLU A 88 -24.29 2.53 13.14
N ALA A 89 -23.89 3.71 13.63
CA ALA A 89 -24.48 4.99 13.21
C ALA A 89 -24.02 5.46 11.82
N GLY A 90 -23.02 4.81 11.23
CA GLY A 90 -22.38 5.27 9.99
C GLY A 90 -21.71 6.64 10.07
N ASN A 91 -21.44 7.14 11.29
CA ASN A 91 -20.78 8.42 11.52
C ASN A 91 -19.36 8.20 12.04
N LEU A 92 -18.45 7.97 11.11
CA LEU A 92 -17.05 7.74 11.42
C LEU A 92 -16.22 9.01 11.38
N SER A 93 -16.82 10.20 11.43
CA SER A 93 -16.05 11.44 11.41
C SER A 93 -14.93 11.42 12.48
N PRO A 94 -13.69 11.76 12.11
CA PRO A 94 -12.58 11.77 13.04
C PRO A 94 -12.85 12.76 14.17
N VAL A 95 -12.57 12.34 15.41
CA VAL A 95 -12.72 13.24 16.57
C VAL A 95 -11.47 14.07 16.75
N LYS A 96 -10.31 13.50 16.39
CA LYS A 96 -9.03 14.20 16.36
C LYS A 96 -8.31 13.90 15.05
N ASN A 97 -7.66 14.94 14.54
CA ASN A 97 -6.70 14.83 13.45
C ASN A 97 -5.34 15.38 13.91
N TRP A 98 -4.28 14.73 13.48
CA TRP A 98 -2.92 15.24 13.62
C TRP A 98 -2.32 15.31 12.24
N ARG A 99 -1.63 16.40 11.95
CA ARG A 99 -1.06 16.66 10.64
C ARG A 99 0.39 17.04 10.78
N LEU A 100 1.22 16.42 9.96
CA LEU A 100 2.65 16.67 9.86
C LEU A 100 2.95 16.92 8.38
N ARG A 101 3.77 17.92 8.08
CA ARG A 101 4.21 18.20 6.71
C ARG A 101 5.70 17.90 6.62
N LEU A 102 6.02 16.77 6.01
CA LEU A 102 7.38 16.34 5.75
C LEU A 102 7.97 17.12 4.57
N ALA A 103 9.30 17.17 4.53
CA ALA A 103 10.04 17.77 3.42
C ALA A 103 10.03 16.88 2.17
N GLN A 104 9.93 15.55 2.33
CA GLN A 104 9.97 14.59 1.24
C GLN A 104 8.59 13.99 0.93
N SER A 105 8.39 13.53 -0.31
CA SER A 105 7.20 12.76 -0.72
C SER A 105 7.10 11.47 0.10
N ILE A 106 5.92 11.13 0.61
CA ILE A 106 5.70 9.86 1.31
C ILE A 106 5.41 8.79 0.26
N THR A 107 6.25 7.77 0.18
CA THR A 107 6.14 6.70 -0.82
C THR A 107 5.55 5.42 -0.23
N TRP A 108 5.60 5.28 1.09
CA TRP A 108 5.00 4.15 1.81
C TRP A 108 4.82 4.49 3.29
N LEU A 109 3.77 3.96 3.90
CA LEU A 109 3.60 3.99 5.34
C LEU A 109 2.91 2.72 5.85
N ARG A 110 3.13 2.37 7.12
CA ARG A 110 2.38 1.35 7.85
C ARG A 110 2.22 1.69 9.32
N LEU A 111 1.01 1.48 9.81
CA LEU A 111 0.65 1.46 11.21
C LEU A 111 0.93 0.06 11.77
N VAL A 112 1.58 0.00 12.91
CA VAL A 112 1.96 -1.26 13.56
C VAL A 112 1.54 -1.20 15.01
N ASN A 113 0.79 -2.23 15.42
CA ASN A 113 0.40 -2.41 16.80
C ASN A 113 -0.35 -1.19 17.41
N GLY A 114 -1.05 -0.43 16.56
CA GLY A 114 -1.84 0.74 16.95
C GLY A 114 -1.05 1.93 17.52
N ASN A 115 0.28 1.84 17.62
CA ASN A 115 1.11 2.83 18.31
C ASN A 115 2.31 3.29 17.49
N TRP A 116 2.81 2.46 16.58
CA TRP A 116 4.01 2.76 15.81
C TRP A 116 3.65 3.03 14.37
N LEU A 117 4.15 4.13 13.83
CA LEU A 117 3.92 4.51 12.44
C LEU A 117 5.26 4.57 11.72
N PHE A 118 5.45 3.66 10.77
CA PHE A 118 6.61 3.65 9.89
C PHE A 118 6.28 4.44 8.62
N VAL A 119 7.18 5.35 8.23
CA VAL A 119 7.00 6.20 7.05
C VAL A 119 8.29 6.21 6.24
N ALA A 120 8.21 5.70 5.02
CA ALA A 120 9.25 5.89 4.01
C ALA A 120 8.93 7.16 3.22
N SER A 121 9.92 8.03 3.10
CA SER A 121 9.80 9.28 2.38
C SER A 121 11.02 9.53 1.52
N SER A 122 10.82 9.93 0.28
CA SER A 122 11.89 10.11 -0.71
C SER A 122 11.66 11.35 -1.55
N ASP A 123 12.75 11.95 -2.03
CA ASP A 123 12.74 12.93 -3.11
C ASP A 123 13.88 12.65 -4.10
N THR A 124 14.26 13.62 -4.92
CA THR A 124 15.36 13.48 -5.89
C THR A 124 16.75 13.48 -5.24
N SER A 125 16.85 13.87 -3.97
CA SER A 125 18.12 14.09 -3.27
C SER A 125 18.38 13.03 -2.18
N VAL A 126 17.35 12.63 -1.46
CA VAL A 126 17.45 11.76 -0.28
C VAL A 126 16.28 10.79 -0.21
N SER A 127 16.54 9.62 0.37
CA SER A 127 15.52 8.63 0.75
C SER A 127 15.73 8.26 2.20
N LYS A 128 14.65 8.15 2.97
CA LYS A 128 14.71 7.83 4.39
C LYS A 128 13.51 7.00 4.86
N ILE A 129 13.73 6.27 5.94
CA ILE A 129 12.71 5.59 6.73
C ILE A 129 12.67 6.22 8.12
N SER A 130 11.47 6.51 8.61
CA SER A 130 11.24 7.07 9.93
C SER A 130 10.23 6.23 10.70
N CYS A 131 10.42 6.14 12.02
CA CYS A 131 9.46 5.52 12.93
C CYS A 131 8.94 6.58 13.90
N TRP A 132 7.63 6.62 14.06
CA TRP A 132 6.93 7.55 14.93
C TRP A 132 6.20 6.79 16.01
N ASP A 133 6.34 7.24 17.25
CA ASP A 133 5.46 6.82 18.33
C ASP A 133 4.24 7.74 18.33
N LEU A 134 3.08 7.22 17.92
CA LEU A 134 1.83 7.96 17.87
C LEU A 134 1.45 8.53 19.23
N SER A 135 1.88 7.88 20.30
CA SER A 135 1.70 8.35 21.66
C SER A 135 2.39 9.71 21.88
N LEU A 136 3.60 9.89 21.36
CA LEU A 136 4.33 11.15 21.41
C LEU A 136 3.75 12.17 20.43
N VAL A 137 3.34 11.74 19.24
CA VAL A 137 2.66 12.61 18.26
C VAL A 137 1.39 13.21 18.85
N PHE A 138 0.59 12.41 19.56
CA PHE A 138 -0.62 12.87 20.23
C PHE A 138 -0.35 13.83 21.40
N GLN A 139 0.88 13.85 21.92
CA GLN A 139 1.36 14.83 22.89
C GLN A 139 1.98 16.07 22.24
N GLY A 140 1.98 16.16 20.91
CA GLY A 140 2.52 17.29 20.14
C GLY A 140 3.97 17.10 19.68
N SER A 141 4.54 15.90 19.78
CA SER A 141 5.85 15.62 19.17
C SER A 141 5.75 15.68 17.65
N ILE A 142 6.68 16.41 17.04
CA ILE A 142 6.84 16.52 15.59
C ILE A 142 8.10 15.81 15.09
N GLU A 143 8.82 15.12 15.98
CA GLU A 143 10.04 14.40 15.64
C GLU A 143 9.81 12.88 15.67
N PRO A 144 10.36 12.13 14.70
CA PRO A 144 10.34 10.67 14.76
C PRO A 144 11.22 10.16 15.90
N VAL A 145 10.87 9.00 16.45
CA VAL A 145 11.66 8.35 17.51
C VAL A 145 12.92 7.67 16.96
N ALA A 146 12.92 7.37 15.66
CA ALA A 146 14.05 6.82 14.92
C ALA A 146 13.96 7.27 13.46
N GLU A 147 15.11 7.55 12.86
CA GLU A 147 15.24 7.87 11.44
C GLU A 147 16.53 7.24 10.90
N ALA A 148 16.48 6.79 9.65
CA ALA A 148 17.65 6.34 8.92
C ALA A 148 17.52 6.65 7.42
N TYR A 149 18.66 6.82 6.75
CA TYR A 149 18.76 7.11 5.33
C TYR A 149 19.03 5.85 4.53
N LEU A 150 18.46 5.80 3.33
CA LEU A 150 18.48 4.66 2.43
C LEU A 150 19.26 5.01 1.15
N PRO A 151 19.91 4.03 0.50
CA PRO A 151 20.69 4.29 -0.71
C PRO A 151 19.83 4.49 -1.97
N GLY A 152 18.52 4.24 -1.88
CA GLY A 152 17.56 4.38 -2.97
C GLY A 152 16.16 4.74 -2.46
N GLN A 153 15.33 5.25 -3.35
CA GLN A 153 13.92 5.55 -3.11
C GLN A 153 13.14 4.27 -2.81
N VAL A 154 12.27 4.29 -1.81
CA VAL A 154 11.42 3.13 -1.51
C VAL A 154 10.26 3.09 -2.49
N LYS A 155 10.23 2.06 -3.36
CA LYS A 155 9.15 1.83 -4.34
C LYS A 155 8.07 0.90 -3.81
N THR A 156 8.50 -0.15 -3.10
CA THR A 156 7.60 -1.12 -2.47
C THR A 156 8.11 -1.44 -1.08
N ALA A 157 7.21 -1.80 -0.18
CA ALA A 157 7.61 -2.28 1.13
C ALA A 157 6.55 -3.18 1.74
N LYS A 158 7.03 -4.15 2.52
CA LYS A 158 6.20 -5.04 3.33
C LYS A 158 6.76 -5.08 4.75
N LEU A 159 5.86 -5.32 5.69
CA LEU A 159 6.16 -5.33 7.12
C LEU A 159 5.53 -6.57 7.73
N GLU A 160 6.27 -7.20 8.64
CA GLU A 160 5.79 -8.29 9.46
C GLU A 160 6.22 -8.08 10.92
N VAL A 161 5.30 -8.36 11.84
CA VAL A 161 5.57 -8.36 13.28
C VAL A 161 5.92 -9.80 13.68
N GLN A 162 7.21 -10.06 13.90
CA GLN A 162 7.71 -11.36 14.34
C GLN A 162 7.86 -11.39 15.86
N SER A 163 8.07 -12.59 16.41
CA SER A 163 8.49 -12.76 17.82
C SER A 163 9.82 -12.07 18.13
N SER A 164 10.65 -11.85 17.10
CA SER A 164 11.94 -11.15 17.21
C SER A 164 11.85 -9.62 17.10
N GLY A 165 10.68 -9.11 16.78
CA GLY A 165 10.41 -7.70 16.58
C GLY A 165 9.80 -7.42 15.21
N VAL A 166 9.81 -6.15 14.82
CA VAL A 166 9.32 -5.74 13.49
C VAL A 166 10.41 -5.97 12.45
N VAL A 167 10.05 -6.63 11.35
CA VAL A 167 10.89 -6.82 10.18
C VAL A 167 10.24 -6.09 9.00
N LEU A 168 10.99 -5.22 8.36
CA LEU A 168 10.58 -4.51 7.15
C LEU A 168 11.42 -4.99 5.98
N ALA A 169 10.78 -5.29 4.85
CA ALA A 169 11.45 -5.52 3.58
C ALA A 169 11.13 -4.36 2.64
N LEU A 170 12.16 -3.58 2.29
CA LEU A 170 12.06 -2.37 1.48
C LEU A 170 12.65 -2.63 0.09
N GLY A 171 11.81 -2.64 -0.95
CA GLY A 171 12.24 -2.69 -2.34
C GLY A 171 12.61 -1.29 -2.82
N LEU A 172 13.90 -1.10 -3.13
CA LEU A 172 14.43 0.18 -3.56
C LEU A 172 14.29 0.39 -5.08
N GLY A 173 14.39 1.64 -5.50
CA GLY A 173 14.24 2.08 -6.88
C GLY A 173 15.38 1.62 -7.81
N PRO A 174 15.23 1.85 -9.12
CA PRO A 174 16.16 1.37 -10.15
C PRO A 174 17.58 1.95 -10.03
N GLU A 175 17.78 3.03 -9.28
CA GLU A 175 19.08 3.59 -8.95
C GLU A 175 19.94 2.67 -8.08
N SER A 176 19.30 1.81 -7.28
CA SER A 176 19.94 0.82 -6.44
C SER A 176 18.99 -0.37 -6.29
N PRO A 177 18.81 -1.20 -7.34
CA PRO A 177 17.81 -2.26 -7.35
C PRO A 177 18.21 -3.36 -6.37
N SER A 178 17.68 -3.26 -5.16
CA SER A 178 17.89 -4.20 -4.08
C SER A 178 16.70 -4.22 -3.13
N ILE A 179 16.63 -5.26 -2.31
CA ILE A 179 15.70 -5.31 -1.18
C ILE A 179 16.50 -5.23 0.12
N HIS A 180 16.24 -4.19 0.90
CA HIS A 180 16.81 -4.05 2.23
C HIS A 180 15.85 -4.65 3.25
N VAL A 181 16.29 -5.69 3.96
CA VAL A 181 15.57 -6.24 5.10
C VAL A 181 16.11 -5.58 6.36
N ILE A 182 15.26 -4.83 7.05
CA ILE A 182 15.65 -4.00 8.19
C ILE A 182 14.73 -4.26 9.38
N THR A 183 15.16 -3.84 10.56
CA THR A 183 14.42 -3.98 11.81
C THR A 183 14.61 -2.75 12.68
N LEU A 184 13.63 -2.44 13.53
CA LEU A 184 13.74 -1.40 14.55
C LEU A 184 14.20 -2.03 15.87
N ARG A 185 15.27 -1.51 16.46
CA ARG A 185 15.84 -2.04 17.71
C ARG A 185 16.19 -0.92 18.68
N GLN A 186 16.34 -1.26 19.95
CA GLN A 186 16.85 -0.33 20.95
C GLN A 186 18.38 -0.45 21.07
N HIS A 187 19.09 0.65 20.85
CA HIS A 187 20.53 0.77 21.04
C HIS A 187 20.84 1.97 21.95
N SER A 188 21.50 1.72 23.08
CA SER A 188 21.84 2.77 24.06
C SER A 188 20.63 3.62 24.50
N GLY A 189 19.47 2.99 24.68
CA GLY A 189 18.23 3.65 25.10
C GLY A 189 17.52 4.46 24.01
N ARG A 190 17.98 4.39 22.75
CA ARG A 190 17.34 5.03 21.59
C ARG A 190 16.89 3.98 20.59
N HIS A 191 15.81 4.26 19.87
CA HIS A 191 15.40 3.41 18.75
C HIS A 191 16.26 3.71 17.52
N VAL A 192 16.77 2.67 16.87
CA VAL A 192 17.61 2.76 15.67
C VAL A 192 17.19 1.69 14.67
N PHE A 193 17.34 1.98 13.39
CA PHE A 193 17.17 0.99 12.34
C PHE A 193 18.47 0.22 12.13
N SER A 194 18.36 -1.10 12.05
CA SER A 194 19.46 -1.99 11.69
C SER A 194 19.07 -2.84 10.49
N GLN A 195 20.01 -2.99 9.55
CA GLN A 195 19.90 -3.87 8.40
C GLN A 195 20.21 -5.31 8.82
N LEU A 196 19.25 -6.19 8.57
CA LEU A 196 19.38 -7.63 8.77
C LEU A 196 20.07 -8.28 7.57
N CYS A 197 19.68 -7.91 6.35
CA CYS A 197 20.36 -8.33 5.13
C CYS A 197 20.03 -7.38 3.96
N CYS A 198 20.75 -7.57 2.85
CA CYS A 198 20.47 -6.95 1.57
C CYS A 198 20.36 -8.06 0.52
N VAL A 199 19.24 -8.12 -0.19
CA VAL A 199 19.03 -9.03 -1.32
C VAL A 199 19.29 -8.24 -2.59
N GLU A 200 20.45 -8.49 -3.19
CA GLU A 200 20.84 -7.92 -4.48
C GLU A 200 20.05 -8.57 -5.62
N ASP A 201 20.02 -7.90 -6.77
CA ASP A 201 19.33 -8.34 -8.00
C ASP A 201 17.80 -8.54 -7.90
N SER A 202 17.20 -8.42 -6.73
CA SER A 202 15.75 -8.53 -6.53
C SER A 202 15.13 -7.16 -6.20
N SER A 203 13.90 -6.94 -6.65
CA SER A 203 13.11 -5.75 -6.29
C SER A 203 11.61 -6.07 -6.27
N HIS A 204 10.79 -5.09 -5.88
CA HIS A 204 9.33 -5.18 -5.83
C HIS A 204 8.84 -6.25 -4.85
N VAL A 205 8.88 -5.90 -3.55
CA VAL A 205 8.49 -6.80 -2.47
C VAL A 205 6.97 -6.92 -2.42
N LEU A 206 6.46 -8.13 -2.62
CA LEU A 206 5.03 -8.44 -2.57
C LEU A 206 4.62 -9.15 -1.27
N LEU A 207 5.55 -9.87 -0.64
CA LEU A 207 5.32 -10.70 0.54
C LEU A 207 6.54 -10.67 1.47
N ILE A 208 6.27 -10.68 2.77
CA ILE A 208 7.20 -11.08 3.83
C ILE A 208 6.45 -12.03 4.77
N CYS A 209 7.02 -13.20 5.04
CA CYS A 209 6.44 -14.20 5.94
C CYS A 209 7.57 -15.02 6.58
N GLY A 210 7.84 -14.77 7.86
CA GLY A 210 9.00 -15.28 8.57
C GLY A 210 10.31 -14.95 7.85
N ASP A 211 10.98 -15.99 7.37
CA ASP A 211 12.28 -15.89 6.72
C ASP A 211 12.18 -15.74 5.19
N VAL A 212 10.95 -15.74 4.66
CA VAL A 212 10.68 -15.76 3.22
C VAL A 212 10.20 -14.39 2.74
N LEU A 213 10.84 -13.89 1.68
CA LEU A 213 10.39 -12.77 0.87
C LEU A 213 9.78 -13.28 -0.44
N GLY A 214 8.65 -12.72 -0.86
CA GLY A 214 8.15 -12.85 -2.23
C GLY A 214 8.45 -11.58 -3.01
N CYS A 215 9.16 -11.73 -4.13
CA CYS A 215 9.66 -10.63 -4.95
C CYS A 215 9.13 -10.79 -6.38
N ALA A 216 8.81 -9.67 -7.04
CA ALA A 216 8.25 -9.72 -8.39
C ALA A 216 9.30 -9.60 -9.50
N VAL A 217 10.45 -8.97 -9.23
CA VAL A 217 11.47 -8.67 -10.24
C VAL A 217 12.82 -9.19 -9.82
N ARG A 218 13.51 -9.86 -10.76
CA ARG A 218 14.87 -10.39 -10.61
C ARG A 218 15.71 -10.02 -11.82
N GLN A 219 16.89 -9.42 -11.61
CA GLN A 219 17.83 -9.05 -12.67
C GLN A 219 17.17 -8.23 -13.79
N GLY A 220 16.24 -7.33 -13.41
CA GLY A 220 15.47 -6.53 -14.35
C GLY A 220 14.38 -7.27 -15.13
N ALA A 221 14.15 -8.56 -14.87
CA ALA A 221 13.03 -9.32 -15.45
C ALA A 221 11.91 -9.49 -14.42
N VAL A 222 10.66 -9.38 -14.89
CA VAL A 222 9.47 -9.64 -14.06
C VAL A 222 9.31 -11.16 -13.90
N VAL A 223 10.06 -11.72 -12.96
CA VAL A 223 10.10 -13.14 -12.63
C VAL A 223 9.79 -13.29 -11.15
N PRO A 224 8.53 -13.59 -10.79
CA PRO A 224 8.17 -13.84 -9.40
C PRO A 224 9.01 -14.97 -8.80
N HIS A 225 9.56 -14.74 -7.61
CA HIS A 225 10.42 -15.70 -6.92
C HIS A 225 10.33 -15.52 -5.41
N LEU A 226 10.74 -16.55 -4.68
CA LEU A 226 10.93 -16.50 -3.23
C LEU A 226 12.41 -16.37 -2.89
N VAL A 227 12.71 -15.61 -1.85
CA VAL A 227 14.06 -15.49 -1.27
C VAL A 227 13.99 -15.79 0.21
N ASN A 228 14.78 -16.74 0.69
CA ASN A 228 15.03 -16.86 2.12
C ASN A 228 16.06 -15.79 2.50
N TRP A 229 15.61 -14.71 3.13
CA TRP A 229 16.46 -13.54 3.34
C TRP A 229 17.57 -13.77 4.38
N LYS A 230 17.47 -14.82 5.20
CA LYS A 230 18.53 -15.22 6.15
C LYS A 230 19.62 -16.05 5.48
N THR A 231 19.24 -16.98 4.60
CA THR A 231 20.20 -17.90 3.96
C THR A 231 20.69 -17.39 2.61
N GLY A 232 19.96 -16.45 1.99
CA GLY A 232 20.18 -15.98 0.62
C GLY A 232 19.69 -16.96 -0.45
N GLU A 233 19.02 -18.05 -0.07
CA GLU A 233 18.51 -19.04 -1.01
C GLU A 233 17.35 -18.48 -1.84
N ILE A 234 17.37 -18.74 -3.15
CA ILE A 234 16.38 -18.23 -4.10
C ILE A 234 15.65 -19.39 -4.75
N HIS A 235 14.32 -19.39 -4.66
CA HIS A 235 13.44 -20.36 -5.31
C HIS A 235 12.62 -19.67 -6.39
N ASN A 236 12.82 -20.05 -7.65
CA ASN A 236 12.03 -19.54 -8.75
C ASN A 236 10.63 -20.15 -8.74
N ILE A 237 9.59 -19.34 -8.97
CA ILE A 237 8.22 -19.83 -9.11
C ILE A 237 8.04 -20.30 -10.56
N PRO A 238 7.67 -21.57 -10.81
CA PRO A 238 7.53 -22.07 -12.17
C PRO A 238 6.31 -21.45 -12.86
N HIS A 239 6.37 -21.39 -14.19
CA HIS A 239 5.19 -21.05 -14.99
C HIS A 239 4.12 -22.14 -14.85
N PRO A 240 2.84 -21.78 -14.75
CA PRO A 240 1.75 -22.74 -14.83
C PRO A 240 1.73 -23.49 -16.18
N PRO A 241 1.15 -24.71 -16.24
CA PRO A 241 1.19 -25.57 -17.42
C PRO A 241 0.62 -24.94 -18.71
N THR A 242 -0.27 -23.96 -18.57
CA THR A 242 -1.01 -23.33 -19.67
C THR A 242 -0.26 -22.25 -20.45
N GLY A 243 1.04 -22.02 -20.20
CA GLY A 243 1.91 -21.22 -21.09
C GLY A 243 2.84 -20.24 -20.36
N GLY A 244 3.99 -19.96 -20.99
CA GLY A 244 5.05 -19.10 -20.45
C GLY A 244 4.75 -17.60 -20.50
N ASP A 245 5.28 -16.91 -21.52
CA ASP A 245 5.29 -15.44 -21.67
C ASP A 245 4.03 -14.85 -22.34
N ILE A 246 2.86 -15.04 -21.72
CA ILE A 246 1.61 -14.38 -22.14
C ILE A 246 1.48 -12.97 -21.53
N PRO A 247 0.83 -11.99 -22.18
CA PRO A 247 0.70 -10.61 -21.66
C PRO A 247 0.29 -10.51 -20.19
N GLY A 248 -0.71 -11.30 -19.78
CA GLY A 248 -1.18 -11.37 -18.39
C GLY A 248 -0.13 -11.84 -17.36
N ARG A 249 0.99 -12.42 -17.79
CA ARG A 249 2.09 -12.90 -16.93
C ARG A 249 3.37 -12.08 -17.01
N ARG A 250 3.47 -11.15 -17.97
CA ARG A 250 4.64 -10.27 -18.16
C ARG A 250 4.77 -9.20 -17.08
N ASN A 251 3.69 -8.99 -16.36
CA ASN A 251 3.50 -7.95 -15.37
C ASN A 251 3.68 -8.45 -13.94
N VAL A 252 3.97 -7.51 -13.04
CA VAL A 252 4.08 -7.75 -11.61
C VAL A 252 2.72 -8.24 -11.07
N PRO A 253 2.69 -9.34 -10.28
CA PRO A 253 1.47 -9.76 -9.60
C PRO A 253 0.94 -8.66 -8.67
N HIS A 254 -0.39 -8.57 -8.50
CA HIS A 254 -1.00 -7.65 -7.54
C HIS A 254 -0.55 -7.95 -6.11
N LEU A 255 -0.40 -9.24 -5.80
CA LEU A 255 -0.20 -9.72 -4.44
C LEU A 255 0.45 -11.10 -4.46
N MET A 256 1.27 -11.36 -3.45
CA MET A 256 1.70 -12.70 -3.04
C MET A 256 1.34 -12.90 -1.57
N THR A 257 0.85 -14.08 -1.21
CA THR A 257 0.57 -14.43 0.20
C THR A 257 0.84 -15.91 0.46
N VAL A 258 1.09 -16.25 1.73
CA VAL A 258 1.11 -17.64 2.20
C VAL A 258 -0.26 -17.98 2.76
N TRP A 259 -0.76 -19.16 2.43
CA TRP A 259 -1.99 -19.73 3.00
C TRP A 259 -1.79 -21.23 3.26
N GLY A 260 -1.64 -21.59 4.54
CA GLY A 260 -1.27 -22.95 4.94
C GLY A 260 0.09 -23.35 4.34
N GLU A 261 0.09 -24.40 3.52
CA GLU A 261 1.27 -24.89 2.80
C GLU A 261 1.41 -24.32 1.38
N PHE A 262 0.49 -23.42 0.99
CA PHE A 262 0.46 -22.85 -0.35
C PHE A 262 1.04 -21.44 -0.39
N LEU A 263 1.82 -21.19 -1.43
CA LEU A 263 2.06 -19.84 -1.93
C LEU A 263 0.94 -19.49 -2.91
N VAL A 264 0.31 -18.34 -2.70
CA VAL A 264 -0.75 -17.81 -3.56
C VAL A 264 -0.21 -16.58 -4.27
N VAL A 265 -0.25 -16.60 -5.61
CA VAL A 265 0.12 -15.49 -6.47
C VAL A 265 -1.14 -14.99 -7.16
N LEU A 266 -1.50 -13.73 -6.89
CA LEU A 266 -2.68 -13.11 -7.46
C LEU A 266 -2.29 -12.18 -8.61
N ARG A 267 -2.88 -12.42 -9.77
CA ARG A 267 -2.71 -11.65 -11.01
C ARG A 267 -4.02 -10.97 -11.40
N LYS A 268 -4.02 -10.29 -12.54
CA LYS A 268 -5.16 -9.52 -13.05
C LYS A 268 -6.46 -10.35 -13.12
N ASP A 269 -6.41 -11.59 -13.59
CA ASP A 269 -7.59 -12.41 -13.90
C ASP A 269 -7.48 -13.84 -13.37
N THR A 270 -6.46 -14.09 -12.55
CA THR A 270 -6.12 -15.44 -12.10
C THR A 270 -5.51 -15.44 -10.70
N LEU A 271 -5.80 -16.52 -9.97
CA LEU A 271 -5.17 -16.91 -8.72
C LEU A 271 -4.37 -18.19 -8.97
N GLU A 272 -3.07 -18.11 -8.77
CA GLU A 272 -2.14 -19.23 -8.97
C GLU A 272 -1.69 -19.76 -7.61
N PHE A 273 -1.83 -21.07 -7.40
CA PHE A 273 -1.44 -21.76 -6.18
C PHE A 273 -0.22 -22.62 -6.42
N TYR A 274 0.73 -22.55 -5.50
CA TYR A 274 1.98 -23.29 -5.54
C TYR A 274 2.29 -23.91 -4.18
N THR A 275 3.07 -24.98 -4.15
CA THR A 275 3.62 -25.50 -2.89
C THR A 275 4.73 -24.58 -2.39
N LEU A 276 4.85 -24.42 -1.07
CA LEU A 276 6.03 -23.79 -0.48
C LEU A 276 7.23 -24.75 -0.48
N PRO A 277 8.48 -24.22 -0.55
CA PRO A 277 9.67 -25.01 -0.28
C PRO A 277 9.59 -25.66 1.11
N SER A 278 9.99 -26.92 1.21
CA SER A 278 10.00 -27.67 2.47
C SER A 278 11.35 -28.35 2.67
N PRO A 279 11.72 -28.77 3.90
CA PRO A 279 12.97 -29.50 4.13
C PRO A 279 13.12 -30.80 3.32
N VAL A 280 12.02 -31.31 2.75
CA VAL A 280 12.02 -32.53 1.92
C VAL A 280 12.11 -32.19 0.43
N SER A 281 11.74 -30.97 0.04
CA SER A 281 11.77 -30.53 -1.35
C SER A 281 12.04 -29.03 -1.46
N ASP A 282 13.19 -28.70 -2.04
CA ASP A 282 13.62 -27.32 -2.27
C ASP A 282 12.92 -26.67 -3.49
N SER A 283 11.96 -27.37 -4.11
CA SER A 283 11.28 -26.93 -5.33
C SER A 283 9.86 -26.47 -5.05
N ILE A 284 9.47 -25.38 -5.74
CA ILE A 284 8.09 -24.88 -5.79
C ILE A 284 7.38 -25.59 -6.94
N PHE A 285 6.22 -26.21 -6.67
CA PHE A 285 5.40 -26.85 -7.69
C PHE A 285 4.10 -26.10 -7.87
N PHE A 286 3.66 -25.95 -9.12
CA PHE A 286 2.32 -25.45 -9.41
C PHE A 286 1.25 -26.48 -8.97
N VAL A 287 0.22 -25.99 -8.30
CA VAL A 287 -0.87 -26.81 -7.75
C VAL A 287 -2.16 -26.58 -8.53
N LYS A 288 -2.62 -25.32 -8.61
CA LYS A 288 -3.93 -24.99 -9.17
C LYS A 288 -3.98 -23.56 -9.69
N LEU A 289 -4.81 -23.33 -10.70
CA LEU A 289 -5.17 -21.99 -11.19
C LEU A 289 -6.69 -21.82 -11.05
N ILE A 290 -7.11 -20.68 -10.51
CA ILE A 290 -8.52 -20.29 -10.38
C ILE A 290 -8.71 -19.01 -11.18
N LYS A 291 -9.69 -19.00 -12.10
CA LYS A 291 -10.02 -17.80 -12.87
C LYS A 291 -10.81 -16.83 -12.00
N THR A 292 -10.50 -15.54 -12.13
CA THR A 292 -11.19 -14.44 -11.46
C THR A 292 -11.70 -13.43 -12.48
N PRO A 293 -12.69 -12.59 -12.13
CA PRO A 293 -12.90 -11.33 -12.83
C PRO A 293 -11.61 -10.52 -12.88
N ALA A 294 -11.56 -9.49 -13.74
CA ALA A 294 -10.46 -8.55 -13.76
C ALA A 294 -10.35 -7.86 -12.39
N ILE A 295 -9.20 -7.97 -11.76
CA ILE A 295 -8.83 -7.38 -10.50
C ILE A 295 -7.99 -6.14 -10.82
N TRP A 296 -8.28 -5.04 -10.16
CA TRP A 296 -7.49 -3.81 -10.24
C TRP A 296 -6.64 -3.63 -9.00
N GLU A 297 -7.19 -3.92 -7.82
CA GLU A 297 -6.47 -3.94 -6.55
C GLU A 297 -6.94 -5.12 -5.70
N ALA A 298 -6.09 -5.58 -4.79
CA ALA A 298 -6.43 -6.68 -3.90
C ALA A 298 -5.75 -6.57 -2.54
N ALA A 299 -6.43 -7.06 -1.51
CA ALA A 299 -5.92 -7.16 -0.15
C ALA A 299 -6.38 -8.46 0.52
N VAL A 300 -5.51 -9.10 1.30
CA VAL A 300 -5.83 -10.32 2.05
C VAL A 300 -6.53 -9.97 3.35
N CYS A 301 -7.63 -10.64 3.67
CA CYS A 301 -8.31 -10.46 4.94
C CYS A 301 -7.58 -11.19 6.07
N GLY A 302 -7.17 -10.45 7.08
CA GLY A 302 -6.53 -10.98 8.27
C GLY A 302 -5.01 -11.07 8.13
N SER A 303 -4.35 -11.23 9.28
CA SER A 303 -2.89 -11.40 9.33
C SER A 303 -2.45 -12.64 8.57
N ALA A 304 -1.45 -12.50 7.69
CA ALA A 304 -0.75 -13.60 7.03
C ALA A 304 -0.09 -14.59 8.03
N HIS A 305 -0.06 -14.26 9.34
CA HIS A 305 0.45 -15.14 10.39
C HIS A 305 -0.53 -16.25 10.81
N MET A 306 -1.52 -16.59 9.99
CA MET A 306 -2.33 -17.80 10.18
C MET A 306 -1.49 -19.06 9.88
N HIS A 307 -0.48 -19.32 10.71
CA HIS A 307 -0.03 -20.68 11.02
C HIS A 307 -1.11 -21.48 11.78
N ALA A 308 -2.25 -20.83 12.09
CA ALA A 308 -3.40 -21.42 12.72
C ALA A 308 -4.18 -22.30 11.73
N ALA A 309 -3.87 -23.60 11.75
CA ALA A 309 -4.61 -24.75 11.19
C ALA A 309 -5.08 -24.64 9.72
N ASN A 310 -4.88 -25.72 8.95
CA ASN A 310 -5.32 -25.91 7.55
C ASN A 310 -6.86 -25.93 7.36
N THR A 311 -7.61 -25.16 8.12
CA THR A 311 -9.09 -25.14 8.10
C THR A 311 -9.66 -23.75 7.89
N THR A 312 -8.84 -22.68 7.96
CA THR A 312 -9.33 -21.32 7.76
C THR A 312 -9.35 -20.96 6.27
N PRO A 313 -10.48 -20.44 5.75
CA PRO A 313 -10.58 -20.10 4.34
C PRO A 313 -9.71 -18.88 4.02
N LEU A 314 -9.09 -18.88 2.85
CA LEU A 314 -8.41 -17.70 2.31
C LEU A 314 -9.46 -16.71 1.84
N ARG A 315 -9.40 -15.49 2.37
CA ARG A 315 -10.34 -14.41 2.06
C ARG A 315 -9.58 -13.25 1.44
N ILE A 316 -9.95 -12.86 0.24
CA ILE A 316 -9.31 -11.77 -0.52
C ILE A 316 -10.38 -10.76 -0.90
N ILE A 317 -10.19 -9.50 -0.54
CA ILE A 317 -11.00 -8.41 -1.08
C ILE A 317 -10.31 -7.91 -2.34
N THR A 318 -11.09 -7.78 -3.40
CA THR A 318 -10.63 -7.28 -4.69
C THR A 318 -11.49 -6.11 -5.12
N LEU A 319 -10.86 -5.10 -5.70
CA LEU A 319 -11.54 -4.06 -6.46
C LEU A 319 -11.54 -4.48 -7.93
N THR A 320 -12.71 -4.54 -8.54
CA THR A 320 -12.98 -5.07 -9.89
C THR A 320 -13.84 -4.09 -10.69
N PRO A 321 -14.06 -4.29 -12.00
CA PRO A 321 -15.03 -3.53 -12.79
C PRO A 321 -16.43 -3.45 -12.21
N ASP A 322 -16.86 -4.50 -11.50
CA ASP A 322 -18.19 -4.55 -10.90
C ASP A 322 -18.25 -3.88 -9.51
N GLY A 323 -17.09 -3.40 -9.01
CA GLY A 323 -16.90 -2.81 -7.70
C GLY A 323 -16.07 -3.69 -6.77
N ILE A 324 -16.34 -3.61 -5.47
CA ILE A 324 -15.58 -4.35 -4.44
C ILE A 324 -16.21 -5.72 -4.29
N THR A 325 -15.39 -6.77 -4.37
CA THR A 325 -15.82 -8.17 -4.23
C THR A 325 -14.97 -8.89 -3.18
N LEU A 326 -15.56 -9.86 -2.48
CA LEU A 326 -14.87 -10.79 -1.59
C LEU A 326 -14.77 -12.15 -2.27
N CYS A 327 -13.54 -12.61 -2.53
CA CYS A 327 -13.23 -13.96 -2.97
C CYS A 327 -12.89 -14.81 -1.73
N VAL A 328 -13.59 -15.94 -1.56
CA VAL A 328 -13.41 -16.87 -0.43
C VAL A 328 -13.00 -18.22 -0.99
N ILE A 329 -11.89 -18.77 -0.53
CA ILE A 329 -11.31 -20.01 -1.03
C ILE A 329 -11.14 -20.96 0.15
N GLU A 330 -11.76 -22.12 0.05
CA GLU A 330 -11.81 -23.12 1.10
C GLU A 330 -10.85 -24.28 0.75
N HIS A 331 -10.30 -24.96 1.76
CA HIS A 331 -9.37 -26.06 1.51
C HIS A 331 -9.97 -27.20 0.67
N HIS A 332 -11.30 -27.41 0.74
CA HIS A 332 -11.96 -28.43 -0.06
C HIS A 332 -12.10 -28.05 -1.54
N ASP A 333 -11.88 -26.78 -1.92
CA ASP A 333 -11.80 -26.38 -3.32
C ASP A 333 -10.61 -27.04 -4.04
N PHE A 334 -9.68 -27.65 -3.29
CA PHE A 334 -8.53 -28.41 -3.80
C PHE A 334 -8.84 -29.89 -4.01
N ALA A 335 -9.99 -30.39 -3.55
CA ALA A 335 -10.34 -31.82 -3.62
C ALA A 335 -10.82 -32.28 -5.02
N GLY A 336 -10.77 -31.42 -6.05
CA GLY A 336 -11.21 -31.74 -7.42
C GLY A 336 -10.30 -31.18 -8.51
N PHE A 337 -10.00 -32.02 -9.52
CA PHE A 337 -9.16 -31.72 -10.70
C PHE A 337 -9.85 -30.90 -11.81
N ASN A 338 -10.97 -30.23 -11.53
CA ASN A 338 -11.62 -29.43 -12.57
C ASN A 338 -10.90 -28.07 -12.70
N ASP A 339 -10.18 -27.91 -13.81
CA ASP A 339 -9.42 -26.72 -14.18
C ASP A 339 -10.26 -25.45 -14.37
N ASP A 340 -11.59 -25.54 -14.43
CA ASP A 340 -12.51 -24.40 -14.61
C ASP A 340 -13.19 -23.95 -13.30
N THR A 341 -12.46 -23.98 -12.18
CA THR A 341 -12.99 -23.40 -10.94
C THR A 341 -13.01 -21.87 -11.05
N ILE A 342 -14.21 -21.28 -10.99
CA ILE A 342 -14.41 -19.82 -10.90
C ILE A 342 -14.45 -19.44 -9.42
N CYS A 343 -13.69 -18.42 -8.98
CA CYS A 343 -13.78 -18.02 -7.57
C CYS A 343 -15.21 -17.57 -7.21
N PRO A 344 -15.80 -18.07 -6.12
CA PRO A 344 -17.04 -17.51 -5.60
C PRO A 344 -16.78 -16.07 -5.16
N ASN A 345 -17.39 -15.12 -5.87
CA ASN A 345 -17.25 -13.69 -5.60
C ASN A 345 -18.54 -13.16 -4.99
N PHE A 346 -18.42 -12.55 -3.81
CA PHE A 346 -19.51 -11.81 -3.18
C PHE A 346 -19.32 -10.33 -3.46
N CYS A 347 -20.22 -9.72 -4.25
CA CYS A 347 -20.20 -8.27 -4.46
C CYS A 347 -20.49 -7.59 -3.12
N LEU A 348 -19.50 -6.87 -2.63
CA LEU A 348 -19.58 -6.08 -1.42
C LEU A 348 -20.20 -4.71 -1.77
N ALA A 349 -19.56 -3.94 -2.64
CA ALA A 349 -20.08 -2.66 -3.09
C ALA A 349 -20.10 -2.66 -4.62
N ARG A 350 -21.24 -2.30 -5.22
CA ARG A 350 -21.31 -2.14 -6.68
C ARG A 350 -20.67 -0.82 -7.06
N CYS A 351 -19.78 -0.85 -8.05
CA CYS A 351 -19.38 0.38 -8.73
C CYS A 351 -20.68 1.06 -9.20
N PRO A 352 -20.90 2.34 -8.88
CA PRO A 352 -22.16 2.97 -9.23
C PRO A 352 -22.32 2.87 -10.75
N GLN A 353 -23.47 2.33 -11.17
CA GLN A 353 -23.69 2.04 -12.58
C GLN A 353 -23.69 3.34 -13.35
N ARG A 354 -22.61 3.61 -14.09
CA ARG A 354 -22.61 4.69 -15.05
C ARG A 354 -23.65 4.42 -16.12
N LEU A 355 -24.43 5.45 -16.42
CA LEU A 355 -25.16 5.56 -17.68
C LEU A 355 -24.12 5.80 -18.78
N TYR A 356 -23.49 4.70 -19.21
CA TYR A 356 -22.57 4.52 -20.34
C TYR A 356 -22.53 5.65 -21.36
N LEU A 357 -21.36 6.28 -21.59
CA LEU A 357 -21.08 6.88 -22.91
C LEU A 357 -19.59 6.92 -23.35
N SER A 358 -18.58 6.53 -22.55
CA SER A 358 -17.20 6.49 -23.08
C SER A 358 -16.37 5.30 -22.60
N GLU A 359 -15.62 4.65 -23.50
CA GLU A 359 -14.63 3.62 -23.14
C GLU A 359 -13.53 4.16 -22.20
N ASP A 360 -13.40 5.49 -22.11
CA ASP A 360 -12.54 6.24 -21.20
C ASP A 360 -13.16 6.45 -19.79
N ASP A 361 -14.24 5.76 -19.48
CA ASP A 361 -14.98 5.95 -18.23
C ASP A 361 -14.07 5.70 -17.01
N GLU A 362 -13.85 6.79 -16.26
CA GLU A 362 -13.12 6.83 -15.00
C GLU A 362 -13.75 5.93 -13.94
N GLU A 363 -12.91 5.21 -13.20
CA GLU A 363 -13.37 4.46 -12.04
C GLU A 363 -13.26 5.36 -10.82
N PRO A 364 -14.31 5.54 -9.99
CA PRO A 364 -14.29 6.51 -8.90
C PRO A 364 -13.45 6.07 -7.70
N TRP A 365 -12.95 4.83 -7.67
CA TRP A 365 -12.38 4.20 -6.47
C TRP A 365 -10.91 3.78 -6.65
N TYR A 366 -10.10 3.94 -5.60
CA TYR A 366 -8.70 3.52 -5.58
C TYR A 366 -8.19 3.34 -4.13
N ARG A 367 -7.02 2.70 -3.97
CA ARG A 367 -6.31 2.51 -2.68
C ARG A 367 -7.11 1.72 -1.66
N LEU A 368 -7.52 0.52 -2.07
CA LEU A 368 -8.09 -0.50 -1.22
C LEU A 368 -7.09 -0.93 -0.14
N SER A 369 -7.55 -0.86 1.10
CA SER A 369 -6.86 -1.33 2.29
C SER A 369 -7.81 -2.16 3.14
N ILE A 370 -7.24 -3.01 3.98
CA ILE A 370 -7.99 -3.90 4.87
C ILE A 370 -7.39 -3.85 6.28
N GLY A 371 -8.27 -3.89 7.28
CA GLY A 371 -7.84 -3.88 8.68
C GLY A 371 -7.10 -5.17 9.02
N GLU A 372 -6.23 -5.12 10.02
CA GLU A 372 -5.40 -6.29 10.39
C GLU A 372 -6.21 -7.54 10.76
N ASN A 373 -7.45 -7.41 11.25
CA ASN A 373 -8.33 -8.55 11.53
C ASN A 373 -9.19 -8.96 10.32
N GLY A 374 -9.14 -8.21 9.22
CA GLY A 374 -9.89 -8.50 8.01
C GLY A 374 -11.40 -8.32 8.14
N GLN A 375 -11.88 -7.56 9.13
CA GLN A 375 -13.33 -7.36 9.34
C GLN A 375 -13.85 -6.04 8.76
N ARG A 376 -12.96 -5.14 8.36
CA ARG A 376 -13.27 -3.86 7.75
C ARG A 376 -12.35 -3.65 6.56
N ALA A 377 -12.88 -2.98 5.55
CA ALA A 377 -12.14 -2.47 4.40
C ALA A 377 -12.25 -0.94 4.38
N LEU A 378 -11.23 -0.31 3.80
CA LEU A 378 -11.12 1.12 3.56
C LEU A 378 -10.69 1.33 2.12
N TRP A 379 -11.30 2.29 1.43
CA TRP A 379 -10.79 2.76 0.13
C TRP A 379 -11.07 4.24 -0.03
N ILE A 380 -10.48 4.83 -1.06
CA ILE A 380 -10.74 6.21 -1.45
C ILE A 380 -11.74 6.20 -2.59
N ALA A 381 -12.79 7.00 -2.44
CA ALA A 381 -13.77 7.26 -3.48
C ALA A 381 -13.77 8.73 -3.88
N THR A 382 -14.23 8.99 -5.09
CA THR A 382 -14.48 10.34 -5.61
C THR A 382 -15.96 10.43 -5.95
N ASP A 383 -16.62 11.53 -5.59
CA ASP A 383 -18.03 11.69 -5.90
C ASP A 383 -18.24 11.86 -7.42
N GLU A 384 -19.31 11.23 -7.89
CA GLU A 384 -19.57 10.99 -9.31
C GLU A 384 -20.34 12.10 -10.00
N ASP A 385 -20.72 13.16 -9.29
CA ASP A 385 -21.54 14.21 -9.89
C ASP A 385 -20.74 14.90 -10.99
N VAL A 386 -21.04 14.53 -12.23
CA VAL A 386 -20.24 14.82 -13.44
C VAL A 386 -20.15 16.33 -13.66
N ASP A 387 -21.20 17.05 -13.27
CA ASP A 387 -21.30 18.50 -13.40
C ASP A 387 -20.44 19.25 -12.35
N GLU A 388 -20.03 18.58 -11.25
CA GLU A 388 -19.21 19.15 -10.17
C GLU A 388 -17.88 18.39 -9.95
N CYS A 389 -17.43 17.62 -10.95
CA CYS A 389 -16.22 16.78 -10.84
C CYS A 389 -14.94 17.54 -10.41
N TYR A 390 -14.89 18.86 -10.62
CA TYR A 390 -13.79 19.74 -10.18
C TYR A 390 -13.83 20.14 -8.70
N ASN A 391 -15.00 20.03 -8.06
CA ASN A 391 -15.24 20.46 -6.68
C ASN A 391 -15.39 19.28 -5.71
N ASN A 392 -15.61 18.07 -6.21
CA ASN A 392 -15.87 16.92 -5.36
C ASN A 392 -14.57 16.37 -4.73
N PRO A 393 -14.39 16.49 -3.41
CA PRO A 393 -13.20 15.99 -2.75
C PRO A 393 -13.18 14.46 -2.75
N ALA A 394 -12.00 13.89 -3.01
CA ALA A 394 -11.74 12.50 -2.70
C ALA A 394 -11.98 12.26 -1.20
N HIS A 395 -12.57 11.13 -0.84
CA HIS A 395 -13.01 10.84 0.51
C HIS A 395 -12.84 9.36 0.87
N PHE A 396 -12.82 9.06 2.17
CA PHE A 396 -12.71 7.68 2.63
C PHE A 396 -14.08 7.01 2.73
N VAL A 397 -14.15 5.77 2.25
CA VAL A 397 -15.30 4.89 2.43
C VAL A 397 -14.86 3.69 3.24
N TYR A 398 -15.67 3.34 4.26
CA TYR A 398 -15.40 2.19 5.12
C TYR A 398 -16.55 1.19 5.04
N ALA A 399 -16.22 -0.09 5.14
CA ALA A 399 -17.22 -1.13 5.00
C ALA A 399 -16.84 -2.40 5.79
N SER A 400 -17.84 -3.14 6.29
CA SER A 400 -17.64 -4.43 7.01
C SER A 400 -17.30 -5.60 6.08
N VAL A 401 -16.67 -6.64 6.63
CA VAL A 401 -16.24 -7.83 5.87
C VAL A 401 -16.61 -9.11 6.65
N PRO A 402 -17.59 -9.92 6.20
CA PRO A 402 -18.43 -9.70 5.02
C PRO A 402 -19.37 -8.51 5.24
N LEU A 403 -19.83 -7.89 4.16
CA LEU A 403 -20.74 -6.75 4.32
C LEU A 403 -22.09 -7.16 4.89
N PRO A 404 -22.78 -6.23 5.58
CA PRO A 404 -24.21 -6.35 5.79
C PRO A 404 -24.95 -6.51 4.45
N PRO A 405 -26.20 -7.00 4.44
CA PRO A 405 -27.01 -7.11 3.22
C PRO A 405 -27.00 -5.79 2.41
N PRO A 406 -27.07 -5.86 1.06
CA PRO A 406 -26.78 -4.76 0.13
C PRO A 406 -27.61 -3.47 0.30
N GLU A 407 -28.63 -3.49 1.16
CA GLU A 407 -29.51 -2.35 1.45
C GLU A 407 -28.98 -1.43 2.56
N ALA A 408 -27.92 -1.82 3.30
CA ALA A 408 -27.37 -0.98 4.36
C ALA A 408 -26.55 0.19 3.78
N PRO A 409 -26.81 1.45 4.18
CA PRO A 409 -26.00 2.58 3.74
C PRO A 409 -24.56 2.40 4.21
N MET A 410 -23.60 2.54 3.28
CA MET A 410 -22.18 2.51 3.62
C MET A 410 -21.77 3.80 4.33
N PRO A 411 -21.08 3.72 5.48
CA PRO A 411 -20.52 4.89 6.13
C PRO A 411 -19.56 5.63 5.17
N ARG A 412 -19.88 6.88 4.88
CA ARG A 412 -19.01 7.78 4.11
C ARG A 412 -18.41 8.80 5.06
N ILE A 413 -17.09 8.95 5.03
CA ILE A 413 -16.44 10.10 5.65
C ILE A 413 -16.04 11.04 4.53
N THR A 414 -16.91 11.98 4.21
CA THR A 414 -16.56 13.12 3.38
C THR A 414 -15.73 14.10 4.20
N TRP A 415 -14.58 14.44 3.68
CA TRP A 415 -13.68 15.42 4.28
C TRP A 415 -14.06 16.76 3.70
N ASN A 416 -14.21 17.78 4.54
CA ASN A 416 -14.25 19.14 4.02
C ASN A 416 -12.93 19.37 3.29
N ASP A 417 -13.00 19.93 2.09
CA ASP A 417 -11.84 20.31 1.27
C ASP A 417 -11.14 21.56 1.84
N ASP A 418 -11.03 21.60 3.17
CA ASP A 418 -10.28 22.59 3.91
C ASP A 418 -8.83 22.52 3.41
N ALA A 419 -8.24 23.68 3.13
CA ALA A 419 -6.90 23.79 2.52
C ALA A 419 -5.79 23.09 3.31
N ASP A 420 -6.05 22.73 4.56
CA ASP A 420 -5.12 22.07 5.46
C ASP A 420 -5.26 20.54 5.53
N GLU A 421 -6.26 19.94 4.87
CA GLU A 421 -6.37 18.48 4.78
C GLU A 421 -5.37 17.90 3.76
N PRO A 422 -4.87 16.67 3.98
CA PRO A 422 -4.00 16.00 3.02
C PRO A 422 -4.76 15.77 1.72
N ALA A 423 -4.11 16.04 0.60
CA ALA A 423 -4.68 15.78 -0.71
C ALA A 423 -4.82 14.27 -0.94
N LEU A 424 -6.02 13.72 -0.76
CA LEU A 424 -6.33 12.31 -1.02
C LEU A 424 -6.31 11.96 -2.52
N TRP A 425 -6.23 12.94 -3.41
CA TRP A 425 -6.02 12.74 -4.85
C TRP A 425 -4.52 12.66 -5.21
N ALA A 426 -3.61 12.89 -4.26
CA ALA A 426 -2.19 13.09 -4.51
C ALA A 426 -1.32 11.85 -4.26
N LEU A 427 -1.63 10.75 -4.94
CA LEU A 427 -0.94 9.47 -4.74
C LEU A 427 -0.92 9.00 -3.27
N PRO A 428 -2.06 8.90 -2.59
CA PRO A 428 -2.07 8.64 -1.15
C PRO A 428 -1.59 7.22 -0.81
N CYS A 429 -0.79 7.12 0.24
CA CYS A 429 -0.47 5.89 0.95
C CYS A 429 -1.36 5.81 2.18
N VAL A 430 -2.16 4.75 2.31
CA VAL A 430 -3.16 4.62 3.38
C VAL A 430 -2.93 3.34 4.17
N ASP A 431 -3.06 3.44 5.48
CA ASP A 431 -3.15 2.29 6.37
C ASP A 431 -4.16 2.55 7.49
N PHE A 432 -4.74 1.51 8.07
CA PHE A 432 -5.70 1.68 9.14
C PHE A 432 -5.75 0.51 10.12
N ASP A 433 -5.91 0.87 11.40
CA ASP A 433 -6.19 -0.08 12.47
C ASP A 433 -7.68 -0.01 12.78
N GLU A 434 -8.42 -1.02 12.33
CA GLU A 434 -9.87 -1.11 12.48
C GLU A 434 -10.30 -1.26 13.95
N ALA A 435 -9.47 -1.93 14.76
CA ALA A 435 -9.79 -2.23 16.14
C ALA A 435 -9.66 -0.97 17.01
N LEU A 436 -8.67 -0.14 16.71
CA LEU A 436 -8.53 1.16 17.36
C LEU A 436 -9.24 2.29 16.61
N GLY A 437 -9.75 2.10 15.41
CA GLY A 437 -10.34 3.19 14.62
C GLY A 437 -9.31 4.30 14.34
N LEU A 438 -8.10 3.88 13.97
CA LEU A 438 -7.04 4.79 13.52
C LEU A 438 -6.90 4.68 12.01
N THR A 439 -6.79 5.81 11.32
CA THR A 439 -6.45 5.85 9.89
C THR A 439 -5.27 6.78 9.70
N VAL A 440 -4.27 6.33 8.96
CA VAL A 440 -3.09 7.13 8.61
C VAL A 440 -3.03 7.30 7.11
N VAL A 441 -2.71 8.51 6.66
CA VAL A 441 -2.54 8.83 5.25
C VAL A 441 -1.31 9.68 5.03
N GLY A 442 -0.53 9.31 4.03
CA GLY A 442 0.61 10.05 3.51
C GLY A 442 0.39 10.32 2.02
N ASN A 443 1.07 11.29 1.42
CA ASN A 443 0.94 11.53 -0.02
C ASN A 443 2.23 12.03 -0.67
N CYS A 444 2.21 12.25 -1.99
CA CYS A 444 3.39 12.65 -2.74
C CYS A 444 3.90 14.06 -2.41
N PHE A 445 3.14 14.88 -1.68
CA PHE A 445 3.57 16.20 -1.22
C PHE A 445 4.22 16.17 0.18
N GLY A 446 4.35 14.98 0.80
CA GLY A 446 4.86 14.86 2.16
C GLY A 446 3.83 15.22 3.23
N GLU A 447 2.54 15.26 2.89
CA GLU A 447 1.48 15.51 3.88
C GLU A 447 1.15 14.20 4.58
N LEU A 448 1.39 14.15 5.88
CA LEU A 448 1.08 13.01 6.75
C LEU A 448 -0.06 13.42 7.68
N ALA A 449 -1.15 12.64 7.70
CA ALA A 449 -2.23 12.83 8.64
C ALA A 449 -2.56 11.52 9.38
N ILE A 450 -2.92 11.67 10.66
CA ILE A 450 -3.38 10.61 11.53
C ILE A 450 -4.77 10.99 12.01
N TYR A 451 -5.71 10.08 11.88
CA TYR A 451 -7.11 10.27 12.22
C TYR A 451 -7.51 9.29 13.31
N ASP A 452 -7.97 9.85 14.43
CA ASP A 452 -8.52 9.08 15.54
C ASP A 452 -10.04 9.28 15.57
N HIS A 453 -10.75 8.21 15.19
CA HIS A 453 -12.21 8.18 15.14
C HIS A 453 -12.86 8.14 16.52
N ASP A 454 -12.10 7.93 17.59
CA ASP A 454 -12.59 7.92 18.96
C ASP A 454 -12.22 9.22 19.71
N GLY A 455 -11.01 9.73 19.48
CA GLY A 455 -10.44 10.99 19.98
C GLY A 455 -10.30 11.14 21.50
N ARG A 456 -10.77 10.15 22.28
CA ARG A 456 -10.66 10.18 23.74
C ARG A 456 -9.61 9.17 24.20
N HIS A 457 -8.51 9.72 24.71
CA HIS A 457 -7.48 9.00 25.43
C HIS A 457 -6.74 7.88 24.70
N PRO A 458 -6.25 8.08 23.45
CA PRO A 458 -5.33 7.11 22.85
C PRO A 458 -4.13 6.83 23.76
N GLU A 459 -3.75 7.80 24.60
CA GLU A 459 -2.68 7.63 25.58
C GLU A 459 -2.92 6.57 26.64
N ARG A 460 -4.18 6.19 26.91
CA ARG A 460 -4.51 5.13 27.88
C ARG A 460 -4.54 3.75 27.24
N CYS A 461 -4.52 3.70 25.91
CA CYS A 461 -4.27 2.49 25.14
C CYS A 461 -2.77 2.35 24.79
N ARG A 462 -1.88 3.18 25.37
CA ARG A 462 -0.44 2.92 25.34
C ARG A 462 -0.20 1.60 26.04
N ASN A 463 0.60 0.72 25.44
CA ASN A 463 0.96 -0.61 25.96
C ASN A 463 -0.09 -1.71 25.74
N LEU A 464 -1.02 -1.56 24.79
CA LEU A 464 -1.80 -2.70 24.32
C LEU A 464 -0.90 -3.77 23.68
N ALA A 465 0.11 -3.33 22.92
CA ALA A 465 1.12 -4.20 22.36
C ALA A 465 2.37 -4.26 23.24
N THR A 466 3.09 -5.37 23.11
CA THR A 466 4.44 -5.48 23.67
C THR A 466 5.39 -4.60 22.89
N ASP A 467 6.32 -3.94 23.58
CA ASP A 467 7.44 -3.27 22.93
C ASP A 467 8.26 -4.32 22.16
N PHE A 468 8.26 -4.20 20.84
CA PHE A 468 8.99 -5.11 19.95
C PHE A 468 10.46 -4.73 19.81
N THR A 469 10.92 -3.67 20.48
CA THR A 469 12.29 -3.14 20.37
C THR A 469 13.24 -3.66 21.45
N ASP A 470 12.73 -4.41 22.43
CA ASP A 470 13.46 -4.92 23.61
C ASP A 470 14.61 -5.89 23.29
N GLN A 471 14.70 -6.39 22.06
CA GLN A 471 15.79 -7.29 21.69
C GLN A 471 17.10 -6.53 21.50
N PRO A 472 18.19 -6.91 22.23
CA PRO A 472 19.47 -6.23 22.13
C PRO A 472 20.03 -6.30 20.71
N THR A 473 20.43 -5.15 20.17
CA THR A 473 21.08 -5.08 18.85
C THR A 473 22.53 -5.51 18.96
N SER A 474 23.02 -6.33 18.01
CA SER A 474 24.45 -6.34 17.69
C SER A 474 24.82 -4.97 17.09
N LYS A 475 26.06 -4.51 17.25
CA LYS A 475 26.51 -3.22 16.66
C LYS A 475 26.58 -3.24 15.13
N GLU A 476 26.47 -4.41 14.53
CA GLU A 476 26.59 -4.61 13.09
C GLU A 476 25.29 -4.24 12.38
N GLY A 477 25.41 -3.58 11.22
CA GLY A 477 24.27 -3.29 10.34
C GLY A 477 23.47 -2.02 10.65
N LEU A 478 23.89 -1.15 11.58
CA LEU A 478 23.18 0.12 11.80
C LEU A 478 23.09 0.93 10.50
N LEU A 479 21.88 1.36 10.15
CA LEU A 479 21.68 2.20 8.97
C LEU A 479 22.21 3.62 9.23
N PRO A 480 22.63 4.36 8.18
CA PRO A 480 23.14 5.72 8.32
C PRO A 480 22.09 6.67 8.88
N THR A 481 22.49 7.47 9.88
CA THR A 481 21.68 8.56 10.44
C THR A 481 21.98 9.91 9.81
N VAL A 482 22.93 9.95 8.87
CA VAL A 482 23.32 11.13 8.10
C VAL A 482 22.75 10.98 6.69
N PRO A 483 22.22 12.07 6.08
CA PRO A 483 21.72 12.04 4.72
C PRO A 483 22.66 11.37 3.72
N LEU A 484 22.15 10.35 3.03
CA LEU A 484 22.79 9.76 1.87
C LEU A 484 22.27 10.47 0.63
N LYS A 485 23.18 11.06 -0.14
CA LYS A 485 22.83 11.64 -1.44
C LYS A 485 22.50 10.50 -2.40
N LEU A 486 21.31 10.54 -2.99
CA LEU A 486 20.94 9.63 -4.07
C LEU A 486 21.75 10.00 -5.32
N ASP A 487 22.39 9.01 -5.94
CA ASP A 487 23.11 9.18 -7.20
C ASP A 487 22.15 9.07 -8.39
N LEU A 488 21.12 9.92 -8.39
CA LEU A 488 20.18 9.97 -9.49
C LEU A 488 20.82 10.75 -10.65
N PRO A 489 20.84 10.18 -11.88
CA PRO A 489 21.24 10.92 -13.06
C PRO A 489 20.38 12.17 -13.23
N VAL A 490 21.02 13.27 -13.66
CA VAL A 490 20.33 14.55 -13.85
C VAL A 490 19.21 14.36 -14.88
N ALA A 491 18.00 14.84 -14.54
CA ALA A 491 16.88 14.81 -15.45
C ALA A 491 17.15 15.75 -16.66
N PRO A 492 16.84 15.33 -17.90
CA PRO A 492 16.89 16.21 -19.06
C PRO A 492 16.05 17.47 -18.88
N ARG A 493 16.58 18.59 -19.37
CA ARG A 493 15.88 19.89 -19.43
C ARG A 493 16.15 20.59 -20.76
N ARG A 494 15.26 21.51 -21.14
CA ARG A 494 15.23 22.20 -22.45
C ARG A 494 16.53 22.91 -22.83
N GLU A 495 17.38 23.23 -21.86
CA GLU A 495 18.60 24.04 -22.04
C GLU A 495 19.86 23.33 -21.54
N MET A 496 19.92 21.99 -21.64
CA MET A 496 21.15 21.27 -21.31
C MET A 496 22.23 21.47 -22.36
N THR A 497 23.45 21.71 -21.88
CA THR A 497 24.67 21.61 -22.68
C THR A 497 24.96 20.16 -23.06
N ASP A 498 25.74 19.93 -24.13
CA ASP A 498 26.20 18.58 -24.51
C ASP A 498 26.89 17.85 -23.36
N PHE A 499 27.62 18.58 -22.51
CA PHE A 499 28.26 18.01 -21.32
C PHE A 499 27.22 17.53 -20.29
N GLU A 500 26.18 18.32 -20.01
CA GLU A 500 25.09 17.92 -19.11
C GLU A 500 24.31 16.75 -19.68
N LEU A 501 24.02 16.75 -20.98
CA LEU A 501 23.36 15.64 -21.68
C LEU A 501 24.15 14.33 -21.52
N ASN A 502 25.47 14.37 -21.69
CA ASN A 502 26.36 13.22 -21.51
C ASN A 502 26.43 12.72 -20.04
N ASN A 503 26.08 13.55 -19.07
CA ASN A 503 26.03 13.18 -17.64
C ASN A 503 24.58 12.99 -17.13
N SER A 504 23.58 13.07 -18.01
CA SER A 504 22.16 12.91 -17.69
C SER A 504 21.68 11.47 -17.91
N VAL A 505 20.39 11.24 -17.64
CA VAL A 505 19.69 9.99 -18.01
C VAL A 505 19.83 9.67 -19.50
N ILE A 506 19.92 10.70 -20.37
CA ILE A 506 20.04 10.55 -21.83
C ILE A 506 21.30 9.76 -22.22
N SER A 507 22.36 9.85 -21.42
CA SER A 507 23.59 9.10 -21.66
C SER A 507 23.38 7.58 -21.68
N GLN A 508 22.24 7.07 -21.17
CA GLN A 508 21.88 5.66 -21.15
C GLN A 508 21.05 5.22 -22.35
N TRP A 509 20.57 6.15 -23.17
CA TRP A 509 19.63 5.87 -24.26
C TRP A 509 20.30 5.20 -25.46
N SER A 510 19.53 4.40 -26.19
CA SER A 510 19.95 3.72 -27.43
C SER A 510 21.21 2.86 -27.31
N LYS A 511 21.54 2.37 -26.11
CA LYS A 511 22.74 1.56 -25.84
C LYS A 511 22.64 0.12 -26.30
N ASP A 512 21.43 -0.36 -26.62
CA ASP A 512 21.22 -1.79 -26.89
C ASP A 512 21.61 -2.20 -28.33
N HIS A 513 22.25 -1.30 -29.09
CA HIS A 513 22.81 -1.55 -30.44
C HIS A 513 21.86 -2.24 -31.43
N LEU A 514 20.55 -2.02 -31.32
CA LEU A 514 19.54 -2.63 -32.20
C LEU A 514 19.67 -2.21 -33.67
N ASP A 515 19.35 -3.06 -34.63
CA ASP A 515 19.29 -2.62 -36.03
C ASP A 515 17.89 -2.09 -36.32
N PHE A 516 17.77 -0.77 -36.50
CA PHE A 516 16.50 -0.10 -36.78
C PHE A 516 16.32 0.15 -38.28
N PRO A 517 15.09 0.04 -38.82
CA PRO A 517 14.79 0.48 -40.18
C PRO A 517 15.07 1.99 -40.36
N GLU A 518 15.28 2.43 -41.60
CA GLU A 518 15.70 3.81 -41.91
C GLU A 518 14.71 4.90 -41.47
N ASP A 519 13.44 4.55 -41.26
CA ASP A 519 12.38 5.45 -40.81
C ASP A 519 12.31 5.63 -39.28
N TRP A 520 13.15 4.92 -38.53
CA TRP A 520 13.35 5.10 -37.09
C TRP A 520 14.57 5.98 -36.82
N SER A 521 14.46 6.83 -35.80
CA SER A 521 15.52 7.74 -35.40
C SER A 521 16.00 7.46 -33.98
N ARG A 522 17.33 7.59 -33.81
CA ARG A 522 18.02 7.65 -32.51
C ARG A 522 18.49 9.05 -32.17
N ALA A 523 18.26 10.01 -33.06
CA ALA A 523 18.67 11.39 -32.87
C ALA A 523 17.67 12.08 -31.93
N TRP A 524 17.73 11.72 -30.65
CA TRP A 524 16.82 12.20 -29.62
C TRP A 524 16.90 13.72 -29.41
N LEU A 525 18.07 14.31 -29.65
CA LEU A 525 18.26 15.76 -29.61
C LEU A 525 17.56 16.49 -30.76
N GLY A 526 17.34 15.81 -31.89
CA GLY A 526 16.61 16.33 -33.04
C GLY A 526 15.10 16.05 -32.98
N TYR A 527 14.61 15.34 -31.96
CA TYR A 527 13.19 15.01 -31.84
C TYR A 527 12.40 16.28 -31.54
N GLN A 528 11.52 16.68 -32.45
CA GLN A 528 10.70 17.89 -32.28
C GLN A 528 9.79 17.80 -31.04
N GLY A 529 9.46 16.60 -30.55
CA GLY A 529 8.67 16.40 -29.33
C GLY A 529 9.51 16.30 -28.04
N TYR A 530 10.75 16.80 -27.99
CA TYR A 530 11.63 16.60 -26.83
C TYR A 530 11.07 17.12 -25.49
N TRP A 531 10.10 18.05 -25.51
CA TRP A 531 9.39 18.47 -24.28
C TRP A 531 8.56 17.33 -23.65
N GLN A 532 8.29 16.26 -24.39
CA GLN A 532 7.57 15.09 -23.89
C GLN A 532 8.48 14.14 -23.09
N TRP A 533 9.81 14.33 -23.09
CA TRP A 533 10.72 13.48 -22.32
C TRP A 533 10.45 13.53 -20.84
N ASP A 534 10.04 14.69 -20.35
CA ASP A 534 9.69 14.92 -18.96
C ASP A 534 8.64 13.95 -18.42
N LEU A 535 7.93 13.26 -19.32
CA LEU A 535 6.92 12.28 -18.98
C LEU A 535 7.45 10.85 -18.71
N TRP A 536 8.76 10.57 -18.73
CA TRP A 536 9.31 9.21 -18.63
C TRP A 536 10.34 8.99 -17.50
N HIS A 537 10.22 9.73 -16.40
CA HIS A 537 11.20 9.75 -15.31
C HIS A 537 10.79 8.94 -14.09
N GLY A 538 9.52 8.52 -14.03
CA GLY A 538 8.95 7.86 -12.87
C GLY A 538 8.56 8.85 -11.79
N ILE A 539 8.38 10.13 -12.16
CA ILE A 539 7.80 11.14 -11.27
C ILE A 539 6.29 10.92 -11.15
N PRO A 540 5.65 11.37 -10.06
CA PRO A 540 4.21 11.24 -9.85
C PRO A 540 3.38 11.49 -11.12
N CYS A 541 2.68 10.44 -11.58
CA CYS A 541 1.68 10.50 -12.64
C CYS A 541 2.21 10.80 -14.07
N ASP A 542 3.51 10.62 -14.30
CA ASP A 542 4.08 10.55 -15.65
C ASP A 542 3.81 9.18 -16.32
N PHE A 543 4.30 8.94 -17.54
CA PHE A 543 4.13 7.67 -18.24
C PHE A 543 5.00 6.54 -17.69
N ALA A 544 6.19 6.82 -17.17
CA ALA A 544 7.01 5.81 -16.51
C ALA A 544 6.36 5.34 -15.19
N TRP A 545 5.77 6.26 -14.42
CA TRP A 545 4.95 5.95 -13.26
C TRP A 545 3.74 5.10 -13.66
N LEU A 546 3.06 5.45 -14.76
CA LEU A 546 1.92 4.67 -15.26
C LEU A 546 2.35 3.26 -15.66
N LEU A 547 3.51 3.13 -16.30
CA LEU A 547 4.04 1.86 -16.74
C LEU A 547 4.35 0.93 -15.54
N GLU A 548 4.92 1.48 -14.48
CA GLU A 548 5.15 0.77 -13.23
C GLU A 548 3.82 0.39 -12.53
N HIS A 549 2.93 1.35 -12.34
CA HIS A 549 1.79 1.21 -11.43
C HIS A 549 0.54 0.64 -12.09
N ALA A 550 0.30 0.91 -13.39
CA ALA A 550 -0.88 0.47 -14.12
C ALA A 550 -0.63 -0.76 -15.00
N TYR A 551 0.59 -0.92 -15.52
CA TYR A 551 0.96 -2.05 -16.40
C TYR A 551 1.88 -3.08 -15.73
N GLY A 552 2.47 -2.76 -14.57
CA GLY A 552 3.30 -3.71 -13.82
C GLY A 552 4.64 -3.98 -14.47
N PHE A 553 5.23 -3.00 -15.15
CA PHE A 553 6.60 -3.06 -15.65
C PHE A 553 7.47 -2.07 -14.87
N PRO A 554 7.90 -2.44 -13.66
CA PRO A 554 8.75 -1.57 -12.88
C PRO A 554 10.19 -1.55 -13.41
N GLY A 555 10.87 -0.43 -13.19
CA GLY A 555 12.28 -0.25 -13.52
C GLY A 555 12.52 1.07 -14.23
N ALA A 556 13.78 1.32 -14.56
CA ALA A 556 14.14 2.49 -15.36
C ALA A 556 13.60 2.33 -16.78
N VAL A 557 12.91 3.36 -17.28
CA VAL A 557 12.51 3.48 -18.68
C VAL A 557 13.69 4.04 -19.47
N ILE A 558 14.22 3.24 -20.41
CA ILE A 558 15.40 3.58 -21.20
C ILE A 558 15.00 3.69 -22.68
N PRO A 559 14.73 4.89 -23.21
CA PRO A 559 14.47 5.13 -24.62
C PRO A 559 15.50 4.50 -25.56
N GLN A 560 15.02 3.86 -26.63
CA GLN A 560 15.84 3.16 -27.64
C GLN A 560 15.76 3.78 -29.03
N ALA A 561 14.56 4.06 -29.53
CA ALA A 561 14.35 4.83 -30.76
C ALA A 561 12.92 5.42 -30.82
N TYR A 562 12.68 6.33 -31.76
CA TYR A 562 11.35 6.84 -32.07
C TYR A 562 11.08 6.86 -33.57
N LYS A 563 9.80 6.87 -33.94
CA LYS A 563 9.33 7.03 -35.31
C LYS A 563 8.11 7.97 -35.33
N TYR A 564 8.08 8.88 -36.30
CA TYR A 564 6.95 9.77 -36.54
C TYR A 564 6.30 9.41 -37.87
N ILE A 565 5.04 9.00 -37.83
CA ILE A 565 4.28 8.59 -39.01
C ILE A 565 3.43 9.77 -39.45
N SER A 566 3.97 10.53 -40.39
CA SER A 566 3.38 11.81 -40.83
C SER A 566 1.97 11.66 -41.41
N GLU A 567 1.68 10.52 -42.05
CA GLU A 567 0.42 10.22 -42.73
C GLU A 567 -0.78 10.20 -41.76
N ILE A 568 -0.54 9.79 -40.52
CA ILE A 568 -1.55 9.63 -39.46
C ILE A 568 -1.24 10.46 -38.22
N SER A 569 -0.18 11.29 -38.27
CA SER A 569 0.28 12.11 -37.15
C SER A 569 0.55 11.32 -35.87
N GLU A 570 1.01 10.08 -36.01
CA GLU A 570 1.22 9.15 -34.90
C GLU A 570 2.70 9.10 -34.49
N GLN A 571 2.95 9.06 -33.19
CA GLN A 571 4.29 8.95 -32.60
C GLN A 571 4.45 7.57 -31.97
N HIS A 572 5.51 6.87 -32.39
CA HIS A 572 5.93 5.58 -31.86
C HIS A 572 7.19 5.79 -31.05
N LEU A 573 7.18 5.34 -29.80
CA LEU A 573 8.34 5.38 -28.91
C LEU A 573 8.71 3.95 -28.53
N LEU A 574 9.93 3.54 -28.86
CA LEU A 574 10.51 2.29 -28.38
C LEU A 574 11.41 2.58 -27.19
N PHE A 575 11.19 1.87 -26.09
CA PHE A 575 12.06 1.92 -24.92
C PHE A 575 12.26 0.53 -24.32
N ARG A 576 13.23 0.42 -23.43
CA ARG A 576 13.52 -0.78 -22.64
C ARG A 576 13.16 -0.53 -21.18
N VAL A 577 12.53 -1.52 -20.56
CA VAL A 577 12.39 -1.60 -19.11
C VAL A 577 12.94 -2.93 -18.66
N GLY A 578 14.03 -2.89 -17.90
CA GLY A 578 14.75 -4.09 -17.50
C GLY A 578 15.16 -4.94 -18.71
N ASN A 579 14.67 -6.17 -18.81
CA ASN A 579 14.95 -7.11 -19.90
C ASN A 579 13.84 -7.20 -20.96
N ARG A 580 12.97 -6.19 -21.08
CA ARG A 580 11.90 -6.14 -22.08
C ARG A 580 11.95 -4.86 -22.90
N TYR A 581 11.59 -4.97 -24.17
CA TYR A 581 11.27 -3.82 -24.99
C TYR A 581 9.78 -3.55 -24.95
N LEU A 582 9.45 -2.26 -25.05
CA LEU A 582 8.09 -1.79 -25.10
C LEU A 582 7.95 -0.74 -26.20
N LEU A 583 6.89 -0.89 -26.99
CA LEU A 583 6.44 0.09 -27.97
C LEU A 583 5.25 0.84 -27.38
N PHE A 584 5.38 2.16 -27.28
CA PHE A 584 4.28 3.06 -26.95
C PHE A 584 3.78 3.78 -28.19
N ILE A 585 2.46 3.74 -28.36
CA ILE A 585 1.74 4.38 -29.45
C ILE A 585 0.95 5.56 -28.87
N TRP A 586 1.30 6.78 -29.29
CA TRP A 586 0.74 7.99 -28.69
C TRP A 586 -0.76 8.16 -28.92
N ALA A 587 -1.25 7.82 -30.13
CA ALA A 587 -2.64 8.03 -30.51
C ALA A 587 -3.62 7.27 -29.58
N ASP A 588 -3.24 6.06 -29.17
CA ASP A 588 -4.11 5.16 -28.40
C ASP A 588 -3.70 5.08 -26.92
N THR A 589 -2.57 5.69 -26.53
CA THR A 589 -1.93 5.53 -25.21
C THR A 589 -1.68 4.07 -24.82
N GLN A 590 -1.45 3.21 -25.81
CA GLN A 590 -1.27 1.77 -25.63
C GLN A 590 0.20 1.38 -25.61
N PHE A 591 0.48 0.27 -24.92
CA PHE A 591 1.79 -0.34 -24.84
C PHE A 591 1.73 -1.73 -25.45
N ARG A 592 2.83 -2.13 -26.10
CA ARG A 592 3.08 -3.50 -26.54
C ARG A 592 4.43 -3.92 -26.02
N SER A 593 4.64 -5.17 -25.62
CA SER A 593 5.93 -5.62 -25.07
C SER A 593 6.40 -6.97 -25.61
N TRP A 594 7.72 -7.18 -25.61
CA TRP A 594 8.38 -8.45 -25.97
C TRP A 594 9.74 -8.60 -25.24
N PRO A 595 10.24 -9.83 -25.03
CA PRO A 595 11.48 -10.07 -24.30
C PRO A 595 12.73 -9.72 -25.13
N LEU A 596 13.81 -9.32 -24.44
CA LEU A 596 15.11 -8.98 -25.06
C LEU A 596 15.74 -10.14 -25.86
N SER A 597 15.48 -11.39 -25.48
CA SER A 597 16.06 -12.57 -26.14
C SER A 597 15.53 -12.81 -27.57
N GLU A 598 14.37 -12.28 -27.91
CA GLU A 598 13.71 -12.52 -29.19
C GLU A 598 14.13 -11.56 -30.30
N THR A 599 14.88 -10.48 -30.00
CA THR A 599 15.21 -9.44 -30.98
C THR A 599 16.44 -9.72 -31.85
N ALA A 600 17.15 -10.84 -31.66
CA ALA A 600 18.43 -11.11 -32.32
C ALA A 600 18.36 -11.47 -33.83
N GLY A 601 17.27 -11.12 -34.53
CA GLY A 601 17.15 -11.41 -35.97
C GLY A 601 15.80 -11.14 -36.63
N PHE A 602 14.82 -10.59 -35.92
CA PHE A 602 13.53 -10.24 -36.51
C PHE A 602 13.55 -8.81 -37.04
N GLY A 603 13.21 -8.65 -38.33
CA GLY A 603 12.76 -7.36 -38.83
C GLY A 603 11.54 -6.90 -38.02
N PHE A 604 11.31 -5.59 -37.95
CA PHE A 604 10.25 -4.96 -37.13
C PHE A 604 8.81 -5.36 -37.49
N ASP A 605 8.57 -6.40 -38.31
CA ASP A 605 7.26 -7.00 -38.60
C ASP A 605 6.59 -7.66 -37.36
N VAL A 606 7.13 -7.51 -36.15
CA VAL A 606 6.58 -7.95 -34.85
C VAL A 606 5.38 -7.08 -34.39
N PHE A 607 4.73 -6.36 -35.31
CA PHE A 607 3.51 -5.59 -35.06
C PHE A 607 2.27 -6.45 -34.75
N GLU A 608 2.41 -7.78 -34.69
CA GLU A 608 1.37 -8.69 -34.17
C GLU A 608 1.41 -8.84 -32.64
N SER A 609 2.29 -8.14 -31.92
CA SER A 609 2.28 -8.15 -30.45
C SER A 609 0.95 -7.62 -29.90
N GLU A 610 0.35 -8.42 -29.00
CA GLU A 610 -0.88 -8.07 -28.29
C GLU A 610 -0.68 -6.80 -27.44
N ILE A 611 -1.73 -5.98 -27.36
CA ILE A 611 -1.76 -4.80 -26.51
C ILE A 611 -1.64 -5.24 -25.05
N GLU A 612 -0.70 -4.65 -24.33
CA GLU A 612 -0.53 -4.92 -22.91
C GLU A 612 -1.74 -4.34 -22.16
N PRO A 613 -2.50 -5.18 -21.44
CA PRO A 613 -3.66 -4.71 -20.73
C PRO A 613 -3.23 -3.97 -19.45
N TYR A 614 -4.05 -3.00 -19.01
CA TYR A 614 -3.95 -2.49 -17.64
C TYR A 614 -4.09 -3.64 -16.66
N ILE A 615 -3.12 -3.80 -15.75
CA ILE A 615 -3.25 -4.67 -14.59
C ILE A 615 -3.97 -3.95 -13.47
N CYS A 616 -3.66 -2.67 -13.23
CA CYS A 616 -4.17 -1.89 -12.12
C CYS A 616 -4.83 -0.63 -12.67
N ARG A 617 -6.13 -0.72 -12.96
CA ARG A 617 -6.89 0.41 -13.55
C ARG A 617 -7.03 1.58 -12.57
N THR A 618 -6.96 1.33 -11.27
CA THR A 618 -7.01 2.38 -10.25
C THR A 618 -5.82 3.34 -10.32
N ALA A 619 -4.64 2.90 -10.77
CA ALA A 619 -3.52 3.79 -11.04
C ALA A 619 -3.83 4.80 -12.16
N VAL A 620 -4.64 4.40 -13.16
CA VAL A 620 -5.11 5.31 -14.23
C VAL A 620 -6.06 6.36 -13.64
N THR A 621 -7.01 5.95 -12.80
CA THR A 621 -7.88 6.85 -12.05
C THR A 621 -7.06 7.84 -11.22
N GLU A 622 -6.12 7.33 -10.44
CA GLU A 622 -5.30 8.11 -9.52
C GLU A 622 -4.47 9.16 -10.29
N ARG A 623 -3.87 8.78 -11.43
CA ARG A 623 -3.18 9.70 -12.34
C ARG A 623 -4.07 10.82 -12.85
N ARG A 624 -5.27 10.48 -13.29
CA ARG A 624 -6.23 11.44 -13.84
C ARG A 624 -6.70 12.41 -12.76
N ARG A 625 -7.02 11.91 -11.56
CA ARG A 625 -7.40 12.73 -10.41
C ARG A 625 -6.26 13.63 -9.97
N TYR A 626 -5.04 13.11 -9.89
CA TYR A 626 -3.87 13.92 -9.60
C TYR A 626 -3.72 15.09 -10.57
N ARG A 627 -3.76 14.84 -11.88
CA ARG A 627 -3.60 15.90 -12.89
C ARG A 627 -4.72 16.93 -12.84
N THR A 628 -5.96 16.47 -12.74
CA THR A 628 -7.15 17.34 -12.73
C THR A 628 -7.16 18.22 -11.48
N MET A 629 -6.93 17.63 -10.31
CA MET A 629 -6.98 18.33 -9.04
C MET A 629 -5.76 19.22 -8.81
N LEU A 630 -4.57 18.84 -9.29
CA LEU A 630 -3.38 19.70 -9.23
C LEU A 630 -3.58 20.98 -10.04
N ALA A 631 -4.06 20.86 -11.28
CA ALA A 631 -4.38 22.01 -12.12
C ALA A 631 -5.48 22.87 -11.51
N SER A 632 -6.54 22.23 -10.99
CA SER A 632 -7.65 22.91 -10.31
C SER A 632 -7.17 23.69 -9.07
N GLU A 633 -6.39 23.07 -8.19
CA GLU A 633 -5.93 23.70 -6.95
C GLU A 633 -5.05 24.93 -7.19
N GLN A 634 -4.19 24.87 -8.22
CA GLN A 634 -3.37 26.01 -8.62
C GLN A 634 -4.23 27.17 -9.14
N VAL A 635 -5.23 26.88 -9.98
CA VAL A 635 -6.11 27.90 -10.58
C VAL A 635 -7.07 28.50 -9.56
N TRP A 636 -7.75 27.67 -8.76
CA TRP A 636 -8.87 28.10 -7.91
C TRP A 636 -8.43 28.49 -6.50
N LYS A 637 -7.43 27.81 -5.93
CA LYS A 637 -6.96 28.05 -4.56
C LYS A 637 -5.67 28.85 -4.51
N GLY A 638 -4.99 29.06 -5.65
CA GLY A 638 -3.69 29.73 -5.70
C GLY A 638 -2.61 28.99 -4.92
N LYS A 639 -2.80 27.68 -4.68
CA LYS A 639 -1.94 26.86 -3.83
C LYS A 639 -1.06 25.97 -4.71
N HIS A 640 0.24 26.01 -4.45
CA HIS A 640 1.22 25.20 -5.18
C HIS A 640 1.90 24.23 -4.21
N ARG A 641 1.33 23.04 -4.01
CA ARG A 641 1.80 22.08 -3.00
C ARG A 641 3.27 21.65 -3.18
N TRP A 642 3.75 21.51 -4.42
CA TRP A 642 5.17 21.26 -4.68
C TRP A 642 6.08 22.41 -4.23
N ALA A 643 5.68 23.67 -4.43
CA ALA A 643 6.43 24.82 -3.94
C ALA A 643 6.41 24.90 -2.40
N GLU A 644 5.29 24.53 -1.76
CA GLU A 644 5.24 24.40 -0.31
C GLU A 644 6.18 23.30 0.20
N MET A 645 6.26 22.16 -0.50
CA MET A 645 7.18 21.08 -0.16
C MET A 645 8.65 21.52 -0.32
N ALA A 646 8.97 22.24 -1.41
CA ALA A 646 10.29 22.85 -1.58
C ALA A 646 10.62 23.85 -0.45
N GLY A 647 9.63 24.66 -0.03
CA GLY A 647 9.77 25.59 1.10
C GLY A 647 10.03 24.91 2.44
N ARG A 648 9.68 23.62 2.59
CA ARG A 648 10.02 22.77 3.75
C ARG A 648 11.41 22.15 3.67
N GLY A 649 12.19 22.44 2.63
CA GLY A 649 13.51 21.86 2.38
C GLY A 649 13.47 20.56 1.57
N GLY A 650 12.33 20.23 0.96
CA GLY A 650 12.25 19.16 -0.02
C GLY A 650 12.91 19.51 -1.34
N CYS A 651 13.32 18.50 -2.10
CA CYS A 651 13.77 18.66 -3.47
C CYS A 651 12.77 17.99 -4.44
N PRO A 652 11.55 18.56 -4.63
CA PRO A 652 10.68 18.10 -5.70
C PRO A 652 11.44 18.18 -7.02
N ASP A 653 11.03 17.33 -7.96
CA ASP A 653 11.50 17.47 -9.33
C ASP A 653 11.18 18.88 -9.84
N GLU A 654 12.17 19.58 -10.40
CA GLU A 654 12.04 20.97 -10.85
C GLU A 654 10.86 21.16 -11.82
N ARG A 655 10.53 20.12 -12.60
CA ARG A 655 9.44 20.17 -13.58
C ARG A 655 8.07 20.21 -12.95
N LEU A 656 7.95 19.76 -11.70
CA LEU A 656 6.74 19.87 -10.91
C LEU A 656 6.54 21.29 -10.36
N LEU A 657 7.57 22.15 -10.41
CA LEU A 657 7.51 23.56 -9.99
C LEU A 657 7.17 24.54 -11.13
N VAL A 658 7.30 24.11 -12.39
CA VAL A 658 7.23 24.99 -13.58
C VAL A 658 5.92 24.79 -14.37
N GLN A 659 4.90 24.17 -13.78
CA GLN A 659 3.60 24.02 -14.45
C GLN A 659 2.85 25.38 -14.46
N GLU A 660 3.07 26.17 -15.50
CA GLU A 660 2.24 27.33 -15.90
C GLU A 660 1.33 27.01 -17.09
#